data_AF-A0A428ZRM0-F1
#
_entry.id   AF-A0A428ZRM0-F1
#
_cell.length_a   1.000
_cell.length_b   1.000
_cell.length_c   1.000
_cell.angle_alpha   90.00
_cell.angle_beta   90.00
_cell.angle_gamma   90.00
#
_symmetry.space_group_name_H-M   'P 1'
#
loop_
_entity.id
_entity.type
_entity.pdbx_description
1 polymer ?
#
loop_
_entity_poly.entity_id
_entity_poly.type
_entity_poly.pdbx_seq_one_letter_code
_entity_poly.pdbx_strand_id
1 'polypeptide(L)'
;MAVDLILLSRVSYRGKEIAGPRMRNLFAALASDLRTGCSASRLVDELWPDEQPEKPAKALQILVSRARSQLGSDLITSTPTGYRLSLTEDQVDASAVLLSAAASAQCYRERDHAAAFDHAEAGLAHWDGAQRDAELIDPLSTLRAERMSAYRSLVRVRAMALSRLGRHDEAVEPLAEVFHERPRDEEVLLELLRCESATAGPSAAITRYETYRRSLRDELGTDPGRSLQDMHQQLLQGSLPVRSGVPVEPNPLVGRDADIAAVTSMIGDSRVTSIVGSGGLGKTRLAYAVSRQAMQHAVHLVPLAGIATDEEVIGAVASALGIGGAAAELFNGIVNALGHGPTLLVLDNCEHVVHGAADLAQALVSVRDDLRVLTTSRAPLGISSESVYHLPELSLSASIELFVSRARAARSTVDLTPAAVEDVCRKLDGLPLALELAAARVAVMSIADIATRLDDRFALLRGGARDAPERHRTLQAVIDWSWNLLDQAGQAAMRALSIFPGGFTATAAEHMLETGDALDVLTSLTQQSLLKVTDTPSGTRYRMLETVREFSVARREPGETEKVTRRFVEWARAFGIAHHDSLFGDDPIQFAHLIRAEQDNLNLALRHALDLHDSVTAAATTSILGTLALVESNLARLAWLTSQAEWILSHSRPEPAHVDIIRMAAAVCAVFTYLVEGPHATRSMVVLRRLPPGSTATVAGAVQAAVRDDSPPSQEPMLVWLNNGVESFRHQRAGNLTAALASAERMLEAATALRGPLMTAVAHSRIGELSLETEQGERALRHLAATLSLLTELGAISGSIRGRWALSMACLQIGDLDAAERWIEEATNPGVEDVVGLAMRTELMLARGQIEAGLRSWRRVTDRMTTIDDPAFGVDQASQEAWFLEVQATSLIAHAHHGRLEMVADITKRLPGVLADILAHGPSVPMFPCYGSVLVAIAVADIANGQTQSGARMIALAEAFRFSRGFQPTMAPARIRAVAEKADGQAYADAQSTYAELDNDGLVVAALAALDHRTGSRLNSARAQR
;
A
#
# COMPACT_ATOMS: atom_id res chain seq x y z
N MET A 1 29.04 -27.84 16.54
CA MET A 1 29.55 -29.21 16.31
C MET A 1 30.23 -29.65 17.59
N ALA A 2 29.98 -30.88 18.05
CA ALA A 2 30.45 -31.31 19.36
C ALA A 2 31.91 -31.79 19.27
N VAL A 3 32.78 -31.18 20.05
CA VAL A 3 34.13 -31.69 20.28
C VAL A 3 34.02 -33.05 20.98
N ASP A 4 34.59 -34.08 20.37
CA ASP A 4 34.56 -35.45 20.87
C ASP A 4 35.73 -35.73 21.83
N LEU A 5 36.92 -35.15 21.60
CA LEU A 5 38.10 -35.28 22.46
C LEU A 5 38.53 -33.92 23.01
N ILE A 6 38.54 -33.79 24.34
CA ILE A 6 38.97 -32.60 25.07
C ILE A 6 40.33 -32.91 25.70
N LEU A 7 41.32 -32.03 25.50
CA LEU A 7 42.69 -32.12 26.00
C LEU A 7 43.14 -30.82 26.71
N LEU A 8 42.57 -29.66 26.34
CA LEU A 8 43.05 -28.35 26.77
C LEU A 8 42.60 -27.99 28.18
N SER A 9 41.33 -28.22 28.51
CA SER A 9 40.77 -28.02 29.85
C SER A 9 40.87 -29.29 30.70
N ARG A 10 39.97 -30.25 30.45
CA ARG A 10 39.92 -31.58 31.07
C ARG A 10 40.14 -32.67 30.04
N VAL A 11 40.93 -33.69 30.37
CA VAL A 11 41.19 -34.78 29.40
C VAL A 11 40.03 -35.77 29.38
N SER A 12 39.20 -35.72 28.35
CA SER A 12 37.99 -36.55 28.23
C SER A 12 37.62 -36.86 26.79
N TYR A 13 36.97 -38.00 26.56
CA TYR A 13 36.43 -38.39 25.26
C TYR A 13 34.93 -38.68 25.39
N ARG A 14 34.10 -37.99 24.59
CA ARG A 14 32.61 -38.06 24.61
C ARG A 14 32.02 -37.99 26.03
N GLY A 15 32.56 -37.07 26.84
CA GLY A 15 32.15 -36.86 28.23
C GLY A 15 32.72 -37.83 29.25
N LYS A 16 33.47 -38.87 28.83
CA LYS A 16 34.14 -39.81 29.74
C LYS A 16 35.54 -39.33 30.07
N GLU A 17 35.81 -39.08 31.35
CA GLU A 17 37.11 -38.62 31.82
C GLU A 17 38.19 -39.71 31.68
N ILE A 18 39.36 -39.31 31.23
CA ILE A 18 40.53 -40.17 31.10
C ILE A 18 41.45 -39.84 32.28
N ALA A 19 41.52 -40.71 33.29
CA ALA A 19 42.26 -40.42 34.53
C ALA A 19 43.76 -40.81 34.48
N GLY A 20 44.13 -41.78 33.65
CA GLY A 20 45.49 -42.34 33.66
C GLY A 20 46.51 -41.42 32.98
N PRO A 21 47.63 -41.00 33.64
CA PRO A 21 48.57 -40.02 33.08
C PRO A 21 49.19 -40.49 31.75
N ARG A 22 49.61 -41.76 31.66
CA ARG A 22 50.12 -42.34 30.40
C ARG A 22 49.08 -42.39 29.28
N MET A 23 47.79 -42.52 29.62
CA MET A 23 46.71 -42.52 28.62
C MET A 23 46.42 -41.10 28.13
N ARG A 24 46.42 -40.10 29.03
CA ARG A 24 46.34 -38.68 28.66
C ARG A 24 47.47 -38.28 27.71
N ASN A 25 48.70 -38.68 28.05
CA ASN A 25 49.89 -38.36 27.25
C ASN A 25 49.89 -39.07 25.89
N LEU A 26 49.34 -40.29 25.79
CA LEU A 26 49.13 -40.96 24.50
C LEU A 26 48.20 -40.15 23.59
N PHE A 27 47.06 -39.68 24.12
CA PHE A 27 46.13 -38.85 23.34
C PHE A 27 46.73 -37.50 22.96
N ALA A 28 47.48 -36.87 23.86
CA ALA A 28 48.18 -35.62 23.56
C ALA A 28 49.24 -35.79 22.45
N ALA A 29 50.06 -36.83 22.51
CA ALA A 29 51.06 -37.15 21.49
C ALA A 29 50.42 -37.42 20.12
N LEU A 30 49.30 -38.14 20.09
CA LEU A 30 48.55 -38.40 18.86
C LEU A 30 47.79 -37.18 18.33
N ALA A 31 47.40 -36.24 19.19
CA ALA A 31 46.73 -35.00 18.82
C ALA A 31 47.70 -33.89 18.39
N SER A 32 48.99 -34.01 18.72
CA SER A 32 50.04 -33.10 18.25
C SER A 32 50.12 -33.07 16.71
N ASP A 33 49.99 -34.23 16.06
CA ASP A 33 49.78 -34.35 14.60
C ASP A 33 48.65 -35.36 14.29
N LEU A 34 47.43 -34.81 14.18
CA LEU A 34 46.21 -35.60 13.97
C LEU A 34 46.19 -36.33 12.60
N ARG A 35 46.84 -35.75 11.58
CA ARG A 35 46.76 -36.25 10.20
C ARG A 35 47.72 -37.41 9.96
N THR A 36 48.99 -37.24 10.35
CA THR A 36 50.03 -38.25 10.12
C THR A 36 50.10 -39.27 11.25
N GLY A 37 49.66 -38.89 12.45
CA GLY A 37 49.79 -39.69 13.67
C GLY A 37 51.21 -39.69 14.21
N CYS A 38 51.51 -40.66 15.06
CA CYS A 38 52.82 -40.76 15.70
C CYS A 38 53.41 -42.17 15.51
N SER A 39 54.71 -42.25 15.21
CA SER A 39 55.40 -43.53 15.03
C SER A 39 55.47 -44.29 16.36
N ALA A 40 55.55 -45.62 16.29
CA ALA A 40 55.65 -46.44 17.49
C ALA A 40 56.92 -46.13 18.30
N SER A 41 58.03 -45.78 17.64
CA SER A 41 59.26 -45.37 18.32
C SER A 41 59.10 -44.05 19.06
N ARG A 42 58.53 -43.03 18.40
CA ARG A 42 58.31 -41.71 19.00
C ARG A 42 57.33 -41.78 20.18
N LEU A 43 56.26 -42.56 20.06
CA LEU A 43 55.33 -42.80 21.17
C LEU A 43 55.99 -43.52 22.35
N VAL A 44 56.91 -44.44 22.12
CA VAL A 44 57.66 -45.09 23.20
C VAL A 44 58.55 -44.07 23.91
N ASP A 45 59.30 -43.27 23.15
CA ASP A 45 60.22 -42.27 23.71
C ASP A 45 59.47 -41.17 24.50
N GLU A 46 58.33 -40.70 23.99
CA GLU A 46 57.52 -39.65 24.64
C GLU A 46 56.73 -40.16 25.87
N LEU A 47 56.33 -41.44 25.92
CA LEU A 47 55.52 -41.99 27.02
C LEU A 47 56.35 -42.59 28.17
N TRP A 48 57.61 -42.93 27.91
CA TRP A 48 58.55 -43.49 28.88
C TRP A 48 59.92 -42.78 28.79
N PRO A 49 60.00 -41.48 29.11
CA PRO A 49 61.24 -40.70 28.97
C PRO A 49 62.36 -41.16 29.92
N ASP A 50 62.01 -41.65 31.11
CA ASP A 50 62.99 -41.97 32.17
C ASP A 50 63.41 -43.45 32.21
N GLU A 51 62.47 -44.39 32.01
CA GLU A 51 62.74 -45.83 32.06
C GLU A 51 61.82 -46.59 31.09
N GLN A 52 62.40 -47.12 30.01
CA GLN A 52 61.66 -47.90 29.02
C GLN A 52 61.33 -49.32 29.54
N PRO A 53 60.14 -49.86 29.25
CA PRO A 53 59.80 -51.25 29.57
C PRO A 53 60.74 -52.24 28.86
N GLU A 54 61.01 -53.41 29.44
CA GLU A 54 61.84 -54.46 28.80
C GLU A 54 61.39 -54.84 27.36
N LYS A 55 60.10 -54.65 27.05
CA LYS A 55 59.51 -54.85 25.71
C LYS A 55 58.66 -53.63 25.31
N PRO A 56 59.27 -52.52 24.86
CA PRO A 56 58.57 -51.25 24.68
C PRO A 56 57.42 -51.31 23.68
N ALA A 57 57.63 -51.99 22.54
CA ALA A 57 56.59 -52.18 21.53
C ALA A 57 55.35 -52.93 22.07
N LYS A 58 55.57 -53.94 22.93
CA LYS A 58 54.48 -54.69 23.56
C LYS A 58 53.75 -53.86 24.61
N ALA A 59 54.47 -53.04 25.37
CA ALA A 59 53.88 -52.12 26.34
C ALA A 59 52.99 -51.05 25.67
N LEU A 60 53.44 -50.48 24.55
CA LEU A 60 52.64 -49.56 23.73
C LEU A 60 51.38 -50.23 23.18
N GLN A 61 51.50 -51.45 22.63
CA GLN A 61 50.36 -52.23 22.15
C GLN A 61 49.31 -52.50 23.25
N ILE A 62 49.76 -52.78 24.49
CA ILE A 62 48.86 -52.97 25.63
C ILE A 62 48.14 -51.67 25.98
N LEU A 63 48.84 -50.53 25.98
CA LEU A 63 48.25 -49.22 26.26
C LEU A 63 47.20 -48.84 25.20
N VAL A 64 47.51 -49.04 23.92
CA VAL A 64 46.58 -48.81 22.80
C VAL A 64 45.39 -49.77 22.86
N SER A 65 45.61 -51.05 23.15
CA SER A 65 44.55 -52.05 23.32
C SER A 65 43.61 -51.67 24.47
N ARG A 66 44.15 -51.16 25.58
CA ARG A 66 43.38 -50.64 26.72
C ARG A 66 42.58 -49.39 26.35
N ALA A 67 43.16 -48.46 25.59
CA ALA A 67 42.45 -47.28 25.11
C ALA A 67 41.27 -47.69 24.20
N ARG A 68 41.50 -48.62 23.26
CA ARG A 68 40.46 -49.16 22.37
C ARG A 68 39.33 -49.87 23.13
N SER A 69 39.65 -50.65 24.17
CA SER A 69 38.61 -51.33 24.96
C SER A 69 37.81 -50.37 25.85
N GLN A 70 38.42 -49.30 26.34
CA GLN A 70 37.77 -48.35 27.25
C GLN A 70 36.97 -47.26 26.54
N LEU A 71 37.38 -46.86 25.33
CA LEU A 71 36.87 -45.66 24.63
C LEU A 71 36.34 -45.96 23.22
N GLY A 72 36.50 -47.18 22.71
CA GLY A 72 36.03 -47.61 21.39
C GLY A 72 37.17 -48.07 20.49
N SER A 73 36.95 -49.17 19.74
CA SER A 73 37.98 -49.80 18.90
C SER A 73 38.51 -48.91 17.79
N ASP A 74 37.65 -48.01 17.31
CA ASP A 74 37.89 -47.26 16.07
C ASP A 74 38.60 -45.93 16.33
N LEU A 75 38.71 -45.49 17.60
CA LEU A 75 39.28 -44.20 17.99
C LEU A 75 40.77 -44.07 17.62
N ILE A 76 41.53 -45.16 17.78
CA ILE A 76 42.95 -45.21 17.44
C ILE A 76 43.11 -46.18 16.26
N THR A 77 43.58 -45.69 15.13
CA THR A 77 43.88 -46.50 13.94
C THR A 77 45.37 -46.84 13.88
N SER A 78 45.70 -48.09 13.57
CA SER A 78 47.09 -48.49 13.33
C SER A 78 47.54 -47.98 11.94
N THR A 79 48.73 -47.40 11.85
CA THR A 79 49.38 -47.00 10.59
C THR A 79 50.55 -47.94 10.29
N PRO A 80 51.16 -47.92 9.09
CA PRO A 80 52.33 -48.74 8.79
C PRO A 80 53.52 -48.54 9.75
N THR A 81 53.61 -47.37 10.39
CA THR A 81 54.74 -46.97 11.25
C THR A 81 54.35 -46.70 12.70
N GLY A 82 53.06 -46.74 13.07
CA GLY A 82 52.60 -46.40 14.41
C GLY A 82 51.08 -46.32 14.55
N TYR A 83 50.59 -45.22 15.14
CA TYR A 83 49.18 -45.03 15.47
C TYR A 83 48.72 -43.59 15.17
N ARG A 84 47.43 -43.40 14.87
CA ARG A 84 46.79 -42.09 14.70
C ARG A 84 45.36 -42.09 15.27
N LEU A 85 44.81 -40.91 15.56
CA LEU A 85 43.38 -40.79 15.88
C LEU A 85 42.55 -40.81 14.60
N SER A 86 41.32 -41.35 14.69
CA SER A 86 40.34 -41.35 13.59
C SER A 86 39.42 -40.13 13.59
N LEU A 87 39.71 -39.14 14.44
CA LEU A 87 38.93 -37.91 14.60
C LEU A 87 39.36 -36.84 13.59
N THR A 88 38.44 -35.93 13.25
CA THR A 88 38.71 -34.73 12.45
C THR A 88 39.21 -33.57 13.32
N GLU A 89 39.77 -32.54 12.70
CA GLU A 89 40.36 -31.39 13.42
C GLU A 89 39.35 -30.60 14.27
N ASP A 90 38.08 -30.56 13.88
CA ASP A 90 36.98 -29.95 14.64
C ASP A 90 36.46 -30.83 15.79
N GLN A 91 36.79 -32.12 15.78
CA GLN A 91 36.41 -33.08 16.83
C GLN A 91 37.40 -33.13 18.00
N VAL A 92 38.56 -32.47 17.89
CA VAL A 92 39.59 -32.40 18.92
C VAL A 92 39.83 -30.94 19.30
N ASP A 93 39.60 -30.57 20.56
CA ASP A 93 39.70 -29.17 21.01
C ASP A 93 41.06 -28.50 20.70
N ALA A 94 42.16 -29.25 20.85
CA ALA A 94 43.52 -28.80 20.56
C ALA A 94 43.75 -28.45 19.08
N SER A 95 42.95 -29.00 18.17
CA SER A 95 42.96 -28.67 16.75
C SER A 95 41.88 -27.63 16.41
N ALA A 96 40.69 -27.75 17.00
CA ALA A 96 39.60 -26.80 16.83
C ALA A 96 39.99 -25.38 17.24
N VAL A 97 40.77 -25.21 18.32
CA VAL A 97 41.27 -23.90 18.74
C VAL A 97 42.16 -23.23 17.68
N LEU A 98 42.94 -24.00 16.92
CA LEU A 98 43.76 -23.49 15.83
C LEU A 98 42.88 -23.03 14.65
N LEU A 99 41.84 -23.81 14.32
CA LEU A 99 40.88 -23.46 13.29
C LEU A 99 40.13 -22.17 13.64
N SER A 100 39.64 -22.05 14.88
CA SER A 100 38.96 -20.84 15.36
C SER A 100 39.90 -19.62 15.39
N ALA A 101 41.17 -19.80 15.78
CA ALA A 101 42.15 -18.72 15.76
C ALA A 101 42.44 -18.24 14.33
N ALA A 102 42.58 -19.16 13.38
CA ALA A 102 42.78 -18.82 11.97
C ALA A 102 41.54 -18.15 11.36
N ALA A 103 40.34 -18.68 11.62
CA ALA A 103 39.07 -18.13 11.14
C ALA A 103 38.81 -16.72 11.69
N SER A 104 38.94 -16.53 13.01
CA SER A 104 38.76 -15.22 13.65
C SER A 104 39.74 -14.18 13.11
N ALA A 105 41.02 -14.54 12.92
CA ALA A 105 42.02 -13.65 12.34
C ALA A 105 41.77 -13.34 10.85
N GLN A 106 41.20 -14.28 10.08
CA GLN A 106 40.81 -14.06 8.69
C GLN A 106 39.61 -13.11 8.61
N CYS A 107 38.53 -13.40 9.33
CA CYS A 107 37.33 -12.55 9.39
C CYS A 107 37.68 -11.13 9.86
N TYR A 108 38.57 -11.00 10.84
CA TYR A 108 39.03 -9.70 11.32
C TYR A 108 39.74 -8.90 10.21
N ARG A 109 40.62 -9.54 9.42
CA ARG A 109 41.29 -8.91 8.27
C ARG A 109 40.32 -8.56 7.14
N GLU A 110 39.28 -9.36 6.95
CA GLU A 110 38.20 -9.11 5.98
C GLU A 110 37.18 -8.07 6.45
N ARG A 111 37.34 -7.52 7.67
CA ARG A 111 36.45 -6.54 8.32
C ARG A 111 35.06 -7.09 8.68
N ASP A 112 34.90 -8.41 8.70
CA ASP A 112 33.73 -9.04 9.31
C ASP A 112 33.98 -9.22 10.82
N HIS A 113 33.78 -8.12 11.56
CA HIS A 113 34.06 -8.08 12.99
C HIS A 113 33.08 -8.91 13.82
N ALA A 114 31.86 -9.13 13.33
CA ALA A 114 30.88 -9.98 13.99
C ALA A 114 31.28 -11.46 13.90
N ALA A 115 31.59 -11.95 12.69
CA ALA A 115 32.08 -13.31 12.52
C ALA A 115 33.43 -13.54 13.23
N ALA A 116 34.31 -12.53 13.22
CA ALA A 116 35.57 -12.60 13.95
C ALA A 116 35.36 -12.76 15.46
N PHE A 117 34.40 -12.03 16.04
CA PHE A 117 34.02 -12.16 17.44
C PHE A 117 33.44 -13.54 17.75
N ASP A 118 32.50 -14.02 16.93
CA ASP A 118 31.85 -15.32 17.14
C ASP A 118 32.84 -16.49 17.05
N HIS A 119 33.76 -16.45 16.06
CA HIS A 119 34.84 -17.44 15.96
C HIS A 119 35.82 -17.35 17.14
N ALA A 120 36.11 -16.14 17.63
CA ALA A 120 36.97 -15.96 18.79
C ALA A 120 36.33 -16.55 20.06
N GLU A 121 35.06 -16.26 20.32
CA GLU A 121 34.30 -16.82 21.44
C GLU A 121 34.20 -18.35 21.37
N ALA A 122 33.89 -18.90 20.19
CA ALA A 122 33.82 -20.33 19.98
C ALA A 122 35.17 -21.02 20.28
N GLY A 123 36.29 -20.41 19.87
CA GLY A 123 37.63 -20.90 20.18
C GLY A 123 37.98 -20.83 21.66
N LEU A 124 37.66 -19.72 22.34
CA LEU A 124 37.94 -19.53 23.76
C LEU A 124 37.14 -20.48 24.65
N ALA A 125 35.93 -20.84 24.25
CA ALA A 125 35.09 -21.82 24.95
C ALA A 125 35.78 -23.20 25.11
N HIS A 126 36.76 -23.54 24.27
CA HIS A 126 37.53 -24.77 24.39
C HIS A 126 38.57 -24.75 25.54
N TRP A 127 38.87 -23.58 26.10
CA TRP A 127 39.96 -23.37 27.06
C TRP A 127 39.49 -23.29 28.53
N ASP A 128 38.19 -23.45 28.79
CA ASP A 128 37.59 -23.21 30.11
C ASP A 128 38.24 -24.08 31.22
N GLY A 129 38.95 -23.44 32.16
CA GLY A 129 39.53 -24.10 33.34
C GLY A 129 40.92 -24.75 33.15
N ALA A 130 41.72 -24.39 32.14
CA ALA A 130 43.09 -24.90 32.01
C ALA A 130 43.97 -24.49 33.21
N GLN A 131 44.16 -25.41 34.16
CA GLN A 131 45.10 -25.28 35.27
C GLN A 131 46.51 -25.00 34.72
N ARG A 132 47.14 -23.93 35.21
CA ARG A 132 48.59 -23.68 35.10
C ARG A 132 49.32 -24.67 36.01
N ASP A 133 49.30 -25.95 35.67
CA ASP A 133 50.07 -26.95 36.40
C ASP A 133 51.56 -26.76 36.11
N ALA A 134 52.31 -26.63 37.20
CA ALA A 134 53.75 -26.40 37.21
C ALA A 134 54.54 -27.70 36.95
N GLU A 135 55.66 -27.55 36.23
CA GLU A 135 56.89 -28.37 36.32
C GLU A 135 56.88 -29.85 35.87
N LEU A 136 55.90 -30.32 35.08
CA LEU A 136 56.01 -31.61 34.38
C LEU A 136 56.13 -31.41 32.86
N ILE A 137 57.28 -31.77 32.29
CA ILE A 137 57.48 -31.81 30.83
C ILE A 137 56.95 -33.16 30.35
N ASP A 138 55.69 -33.19 29.91
CA ASP A 138 55.06 -34.35 29.32
C ASP A 138 54.35 -33.97 28.01
N PRO A 139 53.90 -34.94 27.20
CA PRO A 139 53.25 -34.64 25.93
C PRO A 139 52.00 -33.75 26.05
N LEU A 140 51.25 -33.82 27.16
CA LEU A 140 50.04 -33.01 27.37
C LEU A 140 50.39 -31.56 27.70
N SER A 141 51.35 -31.32 28.61
CA SER A 141 51.80 -29.97 28.93
C SER A 141 52.46 -29.30 27.72
N THR A 142 53.22 -30.08 26.93
CA THR A 142 53.82 -29.61 25.67
C THR A 142 52.76 -29.17 24.67
N LEU A 143 51.73 -30.00 24.43
CA LEU A 143 50.62 -29.65 23.53
C LEU A 143 49.90 -28.38 23.98
N ARG A 144 49.58 -28.24 25.28
CA ARG A 144 48.93 -27.05 25.83
C ARG A 144 49.80 -25.80 25.66
N ALA A 145 51.10 -25.91 25.87
CA ALA A 145 52.05 -24.82 25.65
C ALA A 145 52.10 -24.40 24.17
N GLU A 146 52.12 -25.35 23.24
CA GLU A 146 52.08 -25.07 21.80
C GLU A 146 50.80 -24.33 21.38
N ARG A 147 49.66 -24.62 22.01
CA ARG A 147 48.36 -23.99 21.70
C ARG A 147 48.13 -22.65 22.40
N MET A 148 49.00 -22.26 23.34
CA MET A 148 48.90 -20.99 24.07
C MET A 148 48.97 -19.75 23.15
N SER A 149 49.73 -19.84 22.05
CA SER A 149 49.81 -18.76 21.06
C SER A 149 48.47 -18.51 20.38
N ALA A 150 47.73 -19.57 20.05
CA ALA A 150 46.39 -19.50 19.47
C ALA A 150 45.37 -18.95 20.45
N TYR A 151 45.42 -19.38 21.73
CA TYR A 151 44.59 -18.81 22.80
C TYR A 151 44.79 -17.28 22.91
N ARG A 152 46.03 -16.82 23.01
CA ARG A 152 46.34 -15.38 23.06
C ARG A 152 45.87 -14.64 21.81
N SER A 153 45.95 -15.26 20.64
CA SER A 153 45.41 -14.70 19.40
C SER A 153 43.90 -14.52 19.45
N LEU A 154 43.18 -15.50 19.99
CA LEU A 154 41.72 -15.44 20.15
C LEU A 154 41.30 -14.34 21.13
N VAL A 155 41.95 -14.24 22.30
CA VAL A 155 41.69 -13.16 23.28
C VAL A 155 41.90 -11.79 22.64
N ARG A 156 43.01 -11.62 21.90
CA ARG A 156 43.31 -10.38 21.18
C ARG A 156 42.21 -10.04 20.16
N VAL A 157 41.85 -10.97 19.28
CA VAL A 157 40.85 -10.72 18.23
C VAL A 157 39.47 -10.44 18.84
N ARG A 158 39.07 -11.15 19.91
CA ARG A 158 37.83 -10.89 20.64
C ARG A 158 37.78 -9.44 21.14
N ALA A 159 38.82 -9.00 21.85
CA ALA A 159 38.89 -7.65 22.42
C ALA A 159 38.87 -6.56 21.33
N MET A 160 39.62 -6.77 20.25
CA MET A 160 39.64 -5.85 19.11
C MET A 160 38.32 -5.82 18.34
N ALA A 161 37.64 -6.97 18.21
CA ALA A 161 36.33 -7.06 17.56
C ALA A 161 35.25 -6.35 18.37
N LEU A 162 35.26 -6.45 19.71
CA LEU A 162 34.36 -5.69 20.58
C LEU A 162 34.45 -4.17 20.35
N SER A 163 35.67 -3.63 20.28
CA SER A 163 35.90 -2.21 19.93
C SER A 163 35.26 -1.85 18.58
N ARG A 164 35.48 -2.68 17.55
CA ARG A 164 34.99 -2.43 16.19
C ARG A 164 33.48 -2.62 16.03
N LEU A 165 32.85 -3.38 16.91
CA LEU A 165 31.39 -3.52 17.01
C LEU A 165 30.73 -2.39 17.82
N GLY A 166 31.51 -1.44 18.35
CA GLY A 166 30.98 -0.32 19.15
C GLY A 166 30.66 -0.67 20.60
N ARG A 167 30.99 -1.89 21.05
CA ARG A 167 30.80 -2.37 22.43
C ARG A 167 31.96 -1.89 23.31
N HIS A 168 32.11 -0.58 23.41
CA HIS A 168 33.30 0.06 23.96
C HIS A 168 33.50 -0.22 25.45
N ASP A 169 32.43 -0.21 26.23
CA ASP A 169 32.41 -0.54 27.66
C ASP A 169 32.91 -1.97 27.93
N GLU A 170 32.46 -2.94 27.15
CA GLU A 170 32.89 -4.33 27.25
C GLU A 170 34.34 -4.56 26.75
N ALA A 171 34.87 -3.65 25.91
CA ALA A 171 36.18 -3.79 25.30
C ALA A 171 37.33 -3.23 26.15
N VAL A 172 37.10 -2.23 27.01
CA VAL A 172 38.18 -1.50 27.72
C VAL A 172 39.05 -2.43 28.55
N GLU A 173 38.45 -3.24 29.42
CA GLU A 173 39.20 -4.12 30.32
C GLU A 173 39.95 -5.23 29.56
N PRO A 174 39.33 -6.00 28.65
CA PRO A 174 40.05 -6.99 27.84
C PRO A 174 41.19 -6.40 26.99
N LEU A 175 40.99 -5.22 26.40
CA LEU A 175 42.05 -4.55 25.62
C LEU A 175 43.20 -4.10 26.52
N ALA A 176 42.91 -3.59 27.72
CA ALA A 176 43.92 -3.21 28.70
C ALA A 176 44.74 -4.41 29.18
N GLU A 177 44.11 -5.58 29.40
CA GLU A 177 44.81 -6.82 29.75
C GLU A 177 45.74 -7.29 28.61
N VAL A 178 45.23 -7.34 27.37
CA VAL A 178 46.04 -7.74 26.20
C VAL A 178 47.22 -6.78 26.00
N PHE A 179 46.99 -5.48 26.17
CA PHE A 179 48.06 -4.48 26.07
C PHE A 179 49.07 -4.61 27.21
N HIS A 180 48.64 -4.96 28.43
CA HIS A 180 49.56 -5.20 29.54
C HIS A 180 50.48 -6.40 29.28
N GLU A 181 49.97 -7.48 28.67
CA GLU A 181 50.79 -8.62 28.26
C GLU A 181 51.72 -8.30 27.08
N ARG A 182 51.32 -7.37 26.21
CA ARG A 182 52.09 -6.94 25.03
C ARG A 182 52.11 -5.41 24.90
N PRO A 183 52.92 -4.69 25.72
CA PRO A 183 52.90 -3.23 25.77
C PRO A 183 53.33 -2.53 24.47
N ARG A 184 53.80 -3.27 23.48
CA ARG A 184 54.27 -2.75 22.18
C ARG A 184 53.29 -3.01 21.03
N ASP A 185 52.11 -3.55 21.31
CA ASP A 185 51.07 -3.76 20.30
C ASP A 185 50.28 -2.46 20.08
N GLU A 186 50.77 -1.61 19.18
CA GLU A 186 50.15 -0.31 18.87
C GLU A 186 48.74 -0.43 18.30
N GLU A 187 48.41 -1.56 17.66
CA GLU A 187 47.07 -1.81 17.12
C GLU A 187 46.06 -2.00 18.27
N VAL A 188 46.44 -2.73 19.31
CA VAL A 188 45.61 -2.90 20.52
C VAL A 188 45.49 -1.58 21.28
N LEU A 189 46.59 -0.82 21.40
CA LEU A 189 46.55 0.50 22.03
C LEU A 189 45.62 1.46 21.29
N LEU A 190 45.63 1.46 19.96
CA LEU A 190 44.76 2.31 19.15
C LEU A 190 43.28 2.05 19.44
N GLU A 191 42.88 0.78 19.50
CA GLU A 191 41.51 0.39 19.85
C GLU A 191 41.18 0.75 21.31
N LEU A 192 42.12 0.57 22.23
CA LEU A 192 41.94 0.95 23.64
C LEU A 192 41.70 2.45 23.80
N LEU A 193 42.49 3.30 23.12
CA LEU A 193 42.31 4.75 23.14
C LEU A 193 40.93 5.18 22.59
N ARG A 194 40.43 4.48 21.57
CA ARG A 194 39.09 4.71 21.02
C ARG A 194 38.01 4.38 22.05
N CYS A 195 38.09 3.21 22.68
CA CYS A 195 37.13 2.77 23.69
C CYS A 195 37.16 3.66 24.94
N GLU A 196 38.35 4.05 25.43
CA GLU A 196 38.48 4.96 26.57
C GLU A 196 37.95 6.36 26.26
N SER A 197 38.17 6.86 25.05
CA SER A 197 37.61 8.15 24.67
C SER A 197 36.09 8.13 24.60
N ALA A 198 35.49 7.00 24.23
CA ALA A 198 34.04 6.85 24.17
C ALA A 198 33.41 6.67 25.56
N THR A 199 34.12 6.04 26.51
CA THR A 199 33.57 5.68 27.83
C THR A 199 33.95 6.67 28.94
N ALA A 200 35.23 7.08 29.01
CA ALA A 200 35.79 7.95 30.03
C ALA A 200 36.12 9.37 29.52
N GLY A 201 35.98 9.59 28.20
CA GLY A 201 36.21 10.88 27.54
C GLY A 201 37.63 11.07 27.01
N PRO A 202 37.86 12.08 26.14
CA PRO A 202 39.14 12.27 25.44
C PRO A 202 40.34 12.45 26.37
N SER A 203 40.16 13.08 27.53
CA SER A 203 41.24 13.33 28.49
C SER A 203 41.90 12.06 29.02
N ALA A 204 41.11 10.99 29.24
CA ALA A 204 41.64 9.71 29.69
C ALA A 204 42.52 9.06 28.61
N ALA A 205 42.04 9.06 27.37
CA ALA A 205 42.77 8.53 26.23
C ALA A 205 44.07 9.33 25.95
N ILE A 206 44.02 10.67 26.00
CA ILE A 206 45.21 11.52 25.85
C ILE A 206 46.25 11.19 26.93
N THR A 207 45.81 11.01 28.18
CA THR A 207 46.71 10.66 29.29
C THR A 207 47.42 9.32 29.05
N ARG A 208 46.70 8.31 28.54
CA ARG A 208 47.29 7.01 28.18
C ARG A 208 48.26 7.12 27.01
N TYR A 209 47.89 7.82 25.94
CA TYR A 209 48.77 8.06 24.79
C TYR A 209 50.07 8.76 25.22
N GLU A 210 49.97 9.82 26.03
CA GLU A 210 51.14 10.56 26.51
C GLU A 210 52.04 9.71 27.42
N THR A 211 51.45 8.79 28.19
CA THR A 211 52.21 7.84 29.02
C THR A 211 52.98 6.85 28.14
N TYR A 212 52.32 6.31 27.11
CA TYR A 212 52.95 5.41 26.14
C TYR A 212 54.07 6.10 25.34
N ARG A 213 53.81 7.31 24.83
CA ARG A 213 54.78 8.11 24.08
C ARG A 213 56.04 8.39 24.91
N ARG A 214 55.89 8.73 26.20
CA ARG A 214 57.02 8.93 27.11
C ARG A 214 57.84 7.65 27.28
N SER A 215 57.18 6.50 27.55
CA SER A 215 57.85 5.20 27.67
C SER A 215 58.62 4.80 26.39
N LEU A 216 58.03 4.97 25.20
CA LEU A 216 58.71 4.71 23.93
C LEU A 216 59.94 5.60 23.71
N ARG A 217 59.81 6.90 24.02
CA ARG A 217 60.90 7.84 23.88
C ARG A 217 62.05 7.51 24.84
N ASP A 218 61.75 7.14 26.07
CA ASP A 218 62.75 6.83 27.09
C ASP A 218 63.46 5.48 26.83
N GLU A 219 62.73 4.47 26.35
CA GLU A 219 63.29 3.12 26.12
C GLU A 219 63.93 2.93 24.74
N LEU A 220 63.35 3.51 23.69
CA LEU A 220 63.72 3.24 22.29
C LEU A 220 64.13 4.50 21.51
N GLY A 221 63.91 5.71 22.05
CA GLY A 221 64.24 6.96 21.38
C GLY A 221 63.36 7.25 20.15
N THR A 222 62.21 6.58 20.02
CA THR A 222 61.29 6.69 18.88
C THR A 222 59.95 7.29 19.30
N ASP A 223 59.23 7.86 18.34
CA ASP A 223 57.83 8.29 18.51
C ASP A 223 56.84 7.15 18.19
N PRO A 224 55.59 7.22 18.71
CA PRO A 224 54.51 6.28 18.35
C PRO A 224 54.24 6.25 16.84
N GLY A 225 53.74 5.13 16.33
CA GLY A 225 53.38 4.98 14.92
C GLY A 225 52.29 5.96 14.44
N ARG A 226 52.22 6.16 13.12
CA ARG A 226 51.35 7.17 12.47
C ARG A 226 49.88 7.06 12.87
N SER A 227 49.33 5.85 12.96
CA SER A 227 47.92 5.65 13.33
C SER A 227 47.60 6.13 14.75
N LEU A 228 48.54 5.99 15.70
CA LEU A 228 48.39 6.53 17.05
C LEU A 228 48.58 8.05 17.09
N GLN A 229 49.50 8.60 16.29
CA GLN A 229 49.66 10.04 16.13
C GLN A 229 48.39 10.69 15.55
N ASP A 230 47.80 10.08 14.52
CA ASP A 230 46.54 10.52 13.90
C ASP A 230 45.39 10.47 14.92
N MET A 231 45.29 9.39 15.72
CA MET A 231 44.29 9.28 16.80
C MET A 231 44.50 10.34 17.88
N HIS A 232 45.74 10.61 18.28
CA HIS A 232 46.05 11.68 19.24
C HIS A 232 45.66 13.06 18.70
N GLN A 233 45.92 13.34 17.42
CA GLN A 233 45.48 14.56 16.78
C GLN A 233 43.96 14.67 16.75
N GLN A 234 43.26 13.57 16.45
CA GLN A 234 41.80 13.51 16.48
C GLN A 234 41.23 13.79 17.88
N LEU A 235 41.86 13.23 18.93
CA LEU A 235 41.52 13.46 20.33
C LEU A 235 41.73 14.93 20.73
N LEU A 236 42.83 15.55 20.31
CA LEU A 236 43.14 16.96 20.58
C LEU A 236 42.21 17.93 19.84
N GLN A 237 41.73 17.57 18.66
CA GLN A 237 40.83 18.38 17.84
C GLN A 237 39.35 18.21 18.22
N GLY A 238 39.02 17.33 19.19
CA GLY A 238 37.63 17.06 19.58
C GLY A 238 36.80 16.40 18.47
N SER A 239 37.45 15.75 17.50
CA SER A 239 36.84 15.22 16.28
C SER A 239 36.09 13.88 16.45
N LEU A 240 36.05 13.34 17.67
CA LEU A 240 35.20 12.20 18.01
C LEU A 240 33.77 12.68 18.29
N PRO A 241 32.74 12.03 17.74
CA PRO A 241 31.37 12.51 17.84
C PRO A 241 30.89 12.50 19.30
N VAL A 242 30.66 13.68 19.87
CA VAL A 242 30.03 13.85 21.18
C VAL A 242 28.53 14.01 20.95
N ARG A 243 27.72 13.19 21.63
CA ARG A 243 26.26 13.29 21.62
C ARG A 243 25.79 13.41 23.07
N SER A 244 25.24 14.56 23.43
CA SER A 244 24.71 14.81 24.78
C SER A 244 23.19 14.99 24.72
N GLY A 245 22.46 14.35 25.64
CA GLY A 245 21.01 14.46 25.75
C GLY A 245 20.20 13.70 24.68
N VAL A 246 20.84 12.98 23.75
CA VAL A 246 20.15 12.22 22.69
C VAL A 246 19.70 10.85 23.22
N PRO A 247 18.38 10.55 23.34
CA PRO A 247 17.92 9.29 23.88
C PRO A 247 18.16 8.09 22.96
N VAL A 248 18.40 6.93 23.57
CA VAL A 248 18.38 5.62 22.89
C VAL A 248 16.94 5.14 22.82
N GLU A 249 16.42 5.00 21.61
CA GLU A 249 15.07 4.49 21.38
C GLU A 249 15.09 2.95 21.32
N PRO A 250 14.29 2.25 22.14
CA PRO A 250 14.31 0.78 22.21
C PRO A 250 13.70 0.10 20.97
N ASN A 251 13.03 0.88 20.10
CA ASN A 251 12.38 0.37 18.90
C ASN A 251 12.82 1.17 17.67
N PRO A 252 13.04 0.52 16.51
CA PRO A 252 13.39 1.20 15.27
C PRO A 252 12.26 2.14 14.81
N LEU A 253 12.63 3.18 14.08
CA LEU A 253 11.69 4.13 13.50
C LEU A 253 11.22 3.60 12.15
N VAL A 254 9.94 3.20 12.06
CA VAL A 254 9.37 2.55 10.88
C VAL A 254 9.02 3.58 9.80
N GLY A 255 9.46 3.32 8.56
CA GLY A 255 9.03 4.06 7.36
C GLY A 255 9.47 5.52 7.28
N ARG A 256 10.55 5.91 7.96
CA ARG A 256 11.03 7.30 8.06
C ARG A 256 12.42 7.53 7.46
N ASP A 257 12.97 6.59 6.70
CA ASP A 257 14.33 6.70 6.14
C ASP A 257 14.48 7.89 5.19
N ALA A 258 13.48 8.12 4.34
CA ALA A 258 13.45 9.27 3.44
C ALA A 258 13.39 10.60 4.21
N ASP A 259 12.62 10.65 5.29
CA ASP A 259 12.47 11.85 6.11
C ASP A 259 13.76 12.15 6.89
N ILE A 260 14.44 11.12 7.40
CA ILE A 260 15.75 11.25 8.03
C ILE A 260 16.76 11.81 7.03
N ALA A 261 16.80 11.27 5.81
CA ALA A 261 17.70 11.74 4.76
C ALA A 261 17.42 13.21 4.37
N ALA A 262 16.14 13.56 4.21
CA ALA A 262 15.71 14.91 3.85
C ALA A 262 16.10 15.94 4.92
N VAL A 263 15.78 15.68 6.18
CA VAL A 263 16.13 16.58 7.29
C VAL A 263 17.64 16.67 7.46
N THR A 264 18.37 15.56 7.32
CA THR A 264 19.84 15.56 7.40
C THR A 264 20.47 16.43 6.30
N SER A 265 19.94 16.38 5.08
CA SER A 265 20.36 17.27 3.99
C SER A 265 20.08 18.73 4.33
N MET A 266 18.87 19.05 4.81
CA MET A 266 18.48 20.42 5.15
C MET A 266 19.36 21.04 6.24
N ILE A 267 19.78 20.23 7.23
CA ILE A 267 20.73 20.68 8.27
C ILE A 267 22.11 21.01 7.67
N GLY A 268 22.51 20.34 6.60
CA GLY A 268 23.71 20.67 5.84
C GLY A 268 23.61 22.02 5.15
N ASP A 269 22.47 22.27 4.50
CA ASP A 269 22.23 23.43 3.63
C ASP A 269 21.78 24.69 4.38
N SER A 270 21.19 24.55 5.57
CA SER A 270 20.54 25.65 6.31
C SER A 270 21.10 25.82 7.73
N ARG A 271 21.06 27.04 8.28
CA ARG A 271 21.55 27.32 9.64
C ARG A 271 20.57 26.92 10.73
N VAL A 272 19.27 27.10 10.47
CA VAL A 272 18.18 26.67 11.34
C VAL A 272 17.23 25.80 10.52
N THR A 273 16.98 24.58 10.99
CA THR A 273 16.04 23.64 10.38
C THR A 273 14.95 23.31 11.40
N SER A 274 13.69 23.37 11.00
CA SER A 274 12.57 23.08 11.91
C SER A 274 11.73 21.93 11.37
N ILE A 275 11.58 20.87 12.15
CA ILE A 275 10.63 19.79 11.88
C ILE A 275 9.27 20.22 12.41
N VAL A 276 8.35 20.50 11.50
CA VAL A 276 7.01 20.99 11.79
C VAL A 276 5.96 19.92 11.47
N GLY A 277 4.95 19.81 12.32
CA GLY A 277 3.82 18.91 12.08
C GLY A 277 2.90 18.77 13.30
N SER A 278 1.74 18.16 13.09
CA SER A 278 0.77 17.90 14.16
C SER A 278 1.34 16.99 15.27
N GLY A 279 0.69 17.00 16.43
CA GLY A 279 1.09 16.14 17.55
C GLY A 279 0.85 14.66 17.22
N GLY A 280 1.78 13.79 17.64
CA GLY A 280 1.69 12.35 17.39
C GLY A 280 2.31 11.85 16.07
N LEU A 281 2.82 12.74 15.20
CA LEU A 281 3.54 12.38 13.96
C LEU A 281 4.94 11.77 14.16
N GLY A 282 5.48 11.85 15.37
CA GLY A 282 6.82 11.35 15.70
C GLY A 282 7.95 12.34 15.46
N LYS A 283 7.70 13.66 15.42
CA LYS A 283 8.72 14.72 15.25
C LYS A 283 9.93 14.54 16.18
N THR A 284 9.67 14.32 17.47
CA THR A 284 10.71 14.06 18.48
C THR A 284 11.53 12.80 18.17
N ARG A 285 10.87 11.69 17.81
CA ARG A 285 11.57 10.45 17.43
C ARG A 285 12.41 10.64 16.16
N LEU A 286 11.92 11.42 15.19
CA LEU A 286 12.66 11.78 13.98
C LEU A 286 13.88 12.65 14.32
N ALA A 287 13.71 13.69 15.15
CA ALA A 287 14.81 14.53 15.60
C ALA A 287 15.89 13.71 16.32
N TYR A 288 15.50 12.72 17.14
CA TYR A 288 16.45 11.82 17.80
C TYR A 288 17.20 10.95 16.78
N ALA A 289 16.51 10.41 15.77
CA ALA A 289 17.13 9.62 14.71
C ALA A 289 18.14 10.45 13.90
N VAL A 290 17.76 11.66 13.50
CA VAL A 290 18.63 12.61 12.80
C VAL A 290 19.82 13.00 13.68
N SER A 291 19.62 13.27 14.97
CA SER A 291 20.69 13.61 15.92
C SER A 291 21.75 12.52 16.05
N ARG A 292 21.34 11.25 15.99
CA ARG A 292 22.27 10.11 16.03
C ARG A 292 23.07 9.97 14.74
N GLN A 293 22.48 10.30 13.59
CA GLN A 293 23.11 10.20 12.27
C GLN A 293 23.77 11.51 11.81
N ALA A 294 23.67 12.58 12.60
CA ALA A 294 24.22 13.89 12.30
C ALA A 294 25.72 13.82 12.02
N MET A 295 26.19 14.56 11.01
CA MET A 295 27.60 14.60 10.61
C MET A 295 28.43 15.55 11.49
N GLN A 296 27.76 16.41 12.26
CA GLN A 296 28.38 17.35 13.19
C GLN A 296 29.14 16.61 14.29
N HIS A 297 30.26 17.18 14.72
CA HIS A 297 31.10 16.55 15.74
C HIS A 297 30.42 16.62 17.11
N ALA A 298 29.80 17.74 17.48
CA ALA A 298 29.03 17.86 18.71
C ALA A 298 27.53 17.95 18.42
N VAL A 299 26.72 17.16 19.13
CA VAL A 299 25.25 17.30 19.13
C VAL A 299 24.75 17.42 20.55
N HIS A 300 23.97 18.46 20.82
CA HIS A 300 23.36 18.73 22.12
C HIS A 300 21.85 18.77 21.95
N LEU A 301 21.13 17.86 22.60
CA LEU A 301 19.67 17.85 22.58
C LEU A 301 19.09 18.37 23.88
N VAL A 302 18.22 19.36 23.77
CA VAL A 302 17.56 20.05 24.88
C VAL A 302 16.04 19.87 24.74
N PRO A 303 15.41 19.02 25.57
CA PRO A 303 13.96 18.91 25.62
C PRO A 303 13.36 20.14 26.32
N LEU A 304 12.52 20.91 25.62
CA LEU A 304 11.84 22.09 26.18
C LEU A 304 10.45 21.75 26.72
N ALA A 305 10.00 20.51 26.61
CA ALA A 305 8.63 20.13 26.92
C ALA A 305 8.18 20.29 28.40
N GLY A 306 9.09 20.69 29.31
CA GLY A 306 8.82 21.01 30.71
C GLY A 306 8.91 22.50 31.04
N ILE A 307 9.16 23.35 30.05
CA ILE A 307 9.30 24.80 30.19
C ILE A 307 7.93 25.46 30.06
N ALA A 308 7.67 26.53 30.80
CA ALA A 308 6.36 27.18 30.79
C ALA A 308 6.35 28.54 30.06
N THR A 309 7.50 29.22 30.02
CA THR A 309 7.61 30.61 29.54
C THR A 309 8.81 30.78 28.60
N ASP A 310 8.73 31.76 27.70
CA ASP A 310 9.78 32.04 26.71
C ASP A 310 11.11 32.45 27.39
N GLU A 311 11.05 33.13 28.54
CA GLU A 311 12.23 33.61 29.28
C GLU A 311 13.06 32.46 29.89
N GLU A 312 12.47 31.29 30.11
CA GLU A 312 13.12 30.13 30.71
C GLU A 312 13.99 29.33 29.72
N VAL A 313 13.83 29.55 28.41
CA VAL A 313 14.50 28.76 27.35
C VAL A 313 16.03 28.85 27.45
N ILE A 314 16.58 30.04 27.66
CA ILE A 314 18.03 30.24 27.81
C ILE A 314 18.56 29.46 29.01
N GLY A 315 17.82 29.47 30.13
CA GLY A 315 18.18 28.72 31.33
C GLY A 315 18.17 27.20 31.10
N ALA A 316 17.18 26.69 30.35
CA ALA A 316 17.08 25.28 30.01
C ALA A 316 18.26 24.80 29.15
N VAL A 317 18.65 25.58 28.14
CA VAL A 317 19.81 25.28 27.29
C VAL A 317 21.11 25.37 28.08
N ALA A 318 21.28 26.40 28.92
CA ALA A 318 22.45 26.52 29.79
C ALA A 318 22.58 25.31 30.73
N SER A 319 21.49 24.90 31.36
CA SER A 319 21.46 23.74 32.24
C SER A 319 21.81 22.44 31.51
N ALA A 320 21.31 22.24 30.28
CA ALA A 320 21.61 21.05 29.48
C ALA A 320 23.09 20.98 29.06
N LEU A 321 23.75 22.13 28.96
CA LEU A 321 25.19 22.26 28.69
C LEU A 321 26.05 22.28 29.97
N GLY A 322 25.45 22.16 31.16
CA GLY A 322 26.15 22.15 32.45
C GLY A 322 26.65 23.52 32.92
N ILE A 323 26.05 24.61 32.44
CA ILE A 323 26.42 25.99 32.76
C ILE A 323 25.56 26.51 33.91
N GLY A 324 26.19 27.06 34.95
CA GLY A 324 25.52 27.79 36.03
C GLY A 324 26.02 29.23 36.12
N GLY A 325 25.18 30.16 36.57
CA GLY A 325 25.52 31.59 36.70
C GLY A 325 24.31 32.53 36.69
N ALA A 326 24.54 33.84 36.72
CA ALA A 326 23.48 34.84 36.57
C ALA A 326 23.01 34.95 35.10
N ALA A 327 21.75 35.34 34.86
CA ALA A 327 21.13 35.34 33.53
C ALA A 327 21.94 36.05 32.43
N ALA A 328 22.63 37.16 32.77
CA ALA A 328 23.46 37.91 31.83
C ALA A 328 24.74 37.18 31.38
N GLU A 329 25.21 36.19 32.15
CA GLU A 329 26.41 35.40 31.84
C GLU A 329 26.09 34.12 31.07
N LEU A 330 24.83 33.66 31.12
CA LEU A 330 24.40 32.39 30.52
C LEU A 330 24.60 32.34 29.01
N PHE A 331 24.29 33.42 28.28
CA PHE A 331 24.44 33.45 26.82
C PHE A 331 25.91 33.25 26.39
N ASN A 332 26.82 34.01 26.99
CA ASN A 332 28.26 33.87 26.72
C ASN A 332 28.79 32.50 27.16
N GLY A 333 28.27 31.96 28.27
CA GLY A 333 28.53 30.60 28.71
C GLY A 333 28.12 29.56 27.67
N ILE A 334 26.92 29.68 27.08
CA ILE A 334 26.40 28.78 26.04
C ILE A 334 27.29 28.84 24.80
N VAL A 335 27.63 30.04 24.33
CA VAL A 335 28.51 30.22 23.16
C VAL A 335 29.87 29.54 23.38
N ASN A 336 30.44 29.66 24.57
CA ASN A 336 31.70 29.01 24.91
C ASN A 336 31.58 27.48 25.03
N ALA A 337 30.49 26.98 25.64
CA ALA A 337 30.27 25.56 25.86
C ALA A 337 29.99 24.77 24.57
N LEU A 338 29.42 25.41 23.55
CA LEU A 338 29.21 24.82 22.22
C LEU A 338 30.54 24.59 21.45
N GLY A 339 31.68 25.03 22.00
CA GLY A 339 33.03 24.69 21.52
C GLY A 339 33.45 25.44 20.24
N HIS A 340 34.52 24.98 19.58
CA HIS A 340 34.94 25.45 18.25
C HIS A 340 34.79 24.28 17.26
N GLY A 341 34.07 24.48 16.15
CA GLY A 341 33.82 23.45 15.12
C GLY A 341 32.33 23.15 14.85
N PRO A 342 32.03 22.30 13.84
CA PRO A 342 30.66 21.93 13.47
C PRO A 342 29.84 21.33 14.62
N THR A 343 28.85 22.08 15.10
CA THR A 343 27.97 21.71 16.23
C THR A 343 26.50 21.76 15.80
N LEU A 344 25.69 20.81 16.28
CA LEU A 344 24.24 20.78 16.13
C LEU A 344 23.57 20.94 17.50
N LEU A 345 22.81 22.02 17.68
CA LEU A 345 21.94 22.21 18.84
C LEU A 345 20.51 21.80 18.46
N VAL A 346 19.91 20.89 19.22
CA VAL A 346 18.56 20.39 18.98
C VAL A 346 17.63 20.89 20.08
N LEU A 347 16.61 21.67 19.72
CA LEU A 347 15.57 22.19 20.61
C LEU A 347 14.27 21.43 20.35
N ASP A 348 13.94 20.47 21.22
CA ASP A 348 12.75 19.63 21.05
C ASP A 348 11.54 20.23 21.78
N ASN A 349 10.37 20.21 21.12
CA ASN A 349 9.06 20.62 21.63
C ASN A 349 8.90 22.14 21.84
N CYS A 350 9.29 22.94 20.85
CA CYS A 350 9.29 24.41 20.92
C CYS A 350 7.90 25.06 20.85
N GLU A 351 6.81 24.31 20.60
CA GLU A 351 5.49 24.88 20.27
C GLU A 351 4.85 25.81 21.31
N HIS A 352 5.33 25.80 22.56
CA HIS A 352 4.82 26.61 23.66
C HIS A 352 5.77 27.76 24.04
N VAL A 353 6.97 27.79 23.45
CA VAL A 353 8.02 28.79 23.69
C VAL A 353 8.66 29.22 22.36
N VAL A 354 7.81 29.41 21.36
CA VAL A 354 8.25 29.66 19.98
C VAL A 354 9.09 30.93 19.90
N HIS A 355 8.70 32.00 20.61
CA HIS A 355 9.43 33.26 20.59
C HIS A 355 10.78 33.14 21.28
N GLY A 356 10.85 32.54 22.47
CA GLY A 356 12.10 32.34 23.21
C GLY A 356 13.08 31.42 22.47
N ALA A 357 12.56 30.37 21.82
CA ALA A 357 13.36 29.48 20.98
C ALA A 357 13.87 30.18 19.70
N ALA A 358 13.02 30.99 19.05
CA ALA A 358 13.38 31.79 17.88
C ALA A 358 14.48 32.80 18.20
N ASP A 359 14.31 33.58 19.27
CA ASP A 359 15.27 34.62 19.70
C ASP A 359 16.63 34.01 20.03
N LEU A 360 16.65 32.89 20.77
CA LEU A 360 17.89 32.20 21.12
C LEU A 360 18.57 31.59 19.87
N ALA A 361 17.81 30.91 19.01
CA ALA A 361 18.35 30.33 17.79
C ALA A 361 18.96 31.41 16.89
N GLN A 362 18.26 32.53 16.69
CA GLN A 362 18.73 33.66 15.90
C GLN A 362 19.99 34.29 16.47
N ALA A 363 20.03 34.52 17.79
CA ALA A 363 21.19 35.09 18.45
C ALA A 363 22.43 34.18 18.34
N LEU A 364 22.28 32.87 18.54
CA LEU A 364 23.40 31.92 18.48
C LEU A 364 23.96 31.76 17.06
N VAL A 365 23.11 31.63 16.03
CA VAL A 365 23.58 31.47 14.64
C VAL A 365 24.20 32.75 14.07
N SER A 366 23.92 33.92 14.68
CA SER A 366 24.53 35.20 14.33
C SER A 366 25.95 35.36 14.89
N VAL A 367 26.27 34.67 16.00
CA VAL A 367 27.58 34.76 16.67
C VAL A 367 28.54 33.64 16.24
N ARG A 368 28.00 32.48 15.83
CA ARG A 368 28.76 31.30 15.39
C ARG A 368 28.41 30.98 13.96
N ASP A 369 29.37 30.73 13.08
CA ASP A 369 29.14 30.37 11.66
C ASP A 369 29.04 28.84 11.43
N ASP A 370 29.65 28.08 12.33
CA ASP A 370 29.72 26.61 12.35
C ASP A 370 28.56 25.93 13.10
N LEU A 371 27.71 26.70 13.79
CA LEU A 371 26.54 26.19 14.51
C LEU A 371 25.36 25.93 13.57
N ARG A 372 24.71 24.78 13.76
CA ARG A 372 23.41 24.42 13.20
C ARG A 372 22.39 24.23 14.32
N VAL A 373 21.15 24.64 14.08
CA VAL A 373 20.05 24.46 15.03
C VAL A 373 18.96 23.62 14.37
N LEU A 374 18.55 22.55 15.04
CA LEU A 374 17.38 21.75 14.67
C LEU A 374 16.29 21.97 15.71
N THR A 375 15.07 22.32 15.30
CA THR A 375 13.94 22.43 16.21
C THR A 375 12.84 21.44 15.88
N THR A 376 12.04 21.05 16.87
CA THR A 376 10.76 20.38 16.64
C THR A 376 9.64 21.26 17.19
N SER A 377 8.58 21.48 16.40
CA SER A 377 7.47 22.33 16.79
C SER A 377 6.19 21.96 16.02
N ARG A 378 5.05 22.52 16.42
CA ARG A 378 3.78 22.44 15.66
C ARG A 378 3.66 23.54 14.60
N ALA A 379 4.39 24.63 14.79
CA ALA A 379 4.45 25.79 13.91
C ALA A 379 5.93 26.15 13.64
N PRO A 380 6.25 26.77 12.49
CA PRO A 380 7.56 27.36 12.26
C PRO A 380 7.94 28.39 13.34
N LEU A 381 9.24 28.61 13.55
CA LEU A 381 9.76 29.67 14.42
C LEU A 381 9.55 31.07 13.83
N GLY A 382 9.46 31.18 12.50
CA GLY A 382 9.18 32.43 11.81
C GLY A 382 10.40 33.35 11.65
N ILE A 383 11.62 32.80 11.67
CA ILE A 383 12.87 33.56 11.48
C ILE A 383 13.42 33.41 10.06
N SER A 384 14.12 34.42 9.56
CA SER A 384 14.61 34.46 8.16
C SER A 384 15.63 33.37 7.81
N SER A 385 16.33 32.82 8.81
CA SER A 385 17.32 31.75 8.64
C SER A 385 16.74 30.34 8.76
N GLU A 386 15.42 30.21 8.89
CA GLU A 386 14.71 28.95 9.09
C GLU A 386 14.37 28.27 7.75
N SER A 387 14.68 26.98 7.67
CA SER A 387 14.14 26.08 6.66
C SER A 387 13.22 25.06 7.32
N VAL A 388 11.96 25.03 6.86
CA VAL A 388 10.90 24.25 7.47
C VAL A 388 10.73 22.92 6.75
N TYR A 389 10.84 21.82 7.49
CA TYR A 389 10.50 20.49 7.03
C TYR A 389 9.13 20.08 7.59
N HIS A 390 8.12 20.03 6.74
CA HIS A 390 6.79 19.54 7.11
C HIS A 390 6.80 18.01 7.14
N LEU A 391 6.72 17.43 8.34
CA LEU A 391 6.74 15.99 8.53
C LEU A 391 5.43 15.36 8.02
N PRO A 392 5.45 14.49 6.99
CA PRO A 392 4.23 13.89 6.46
C PRO A 392 3.66 12.76 7.33
N GLU A 393 2.44 12.34 6.98
CA GLU A 393 1.85 11.02 7.22
C GLU A 393 2.86 9.87 7.14
N LEU A 394 2.73 8.80 7.94
CA LEU A 394 3.25 7.51 7.48
C LEU A 394 2.46 7.08 6.23
N SER A 395 3.16 6.51 5.25
CA SER A 395 2.49 5.83 4.14
C SER A 395 1.62 4.70 4.67
N LEU A 396 0.65 4.24 3.86
CA LEU A 396 -0.18 3.10 4.25
C LEU A 396 0.66 1.85 4.53
N SER A 397 1.70 1.60 3.73
CA SER A 397 2.61 0.47 3.95
C SER A 397 3.36 0.57 5.28
N ALA A 398 3.93 1.74 5.60
CA ALA A 398 4.62 1.98 6.87
C ALA A 398 3.66 1.95 8.06
N SER A 399 2.42 2.41 7.87
CA SER A 399 1.36 2.36 8.89
C SER A 399 0.99 0.92 9.24
N ILE A 400 0.82 0.07 8.21
CA ILE A 400 0.56 -1.37 8.37
C ILE A 400 1.73 -2.04 9.08
N GLU A 401 2.97 -1.75 8.68
CA GLU A 401 4.17 -2.32 9.29
C GLU A 401 4.26 -1.97 10.78
N LEU A 402 4.10 -0.68 11.13
CA LEU A 402 4.11 -0.22 12.52
C LEU A 402 2.98 -0.88 13.33
N PHE A 403 1.75 -0.89 12.79
CA PHE A 403 0.60 -1.49 13.47
C PHE A 403 0.81 -2.99 13.72
N VAL A 404 1.23 -3.75 12.70
CA VAL A 404 1.47 -5.19 12.81
C VAL A 404 2.55 -5.51 13.83
N SER A 405 3.67 -4.77 13.79
CA SER A 405 4.77 -4.92 14.74
C SER A 405 4.28 -4.74 16.18
N ARG A 406 3.50 -3.68 16.44
CA ARG A 406 2.97 -3.35 17.77
C ARG A 406 1.85 -4.29 18.21
N ALA A 407 0.97 -4.70 17.30
CA ALA A 407 -0.13 -5.62 17.59
C ALA A 407 0.39 -7.01 17.98
N ARG A 408 1.42 -7.51 17.29
CA ARG A 408 2.07 -8.79 17.62
C ARG A 408 2.81 -8.73 18.96
N ALA A 409 3.40 -7.58 19.29
CA ALA A 409 4.00 -7.36 20.60
C ALA A 409 2.95 -7.38 21.73
N ALA A 410 1.74 -6.87 21.48
CA ALA A 410 0.64 -6.87 22.45
C ALA A 410 -0.03 -8.26 22.60
N ARG A 411 -0.20 -9.00 21.50
CA ARG A 411 -0.73 -10.38 21.50
C ARG A 411 -0.21 -11.15 20.29
N SER A 412 0.70 -12.10 20.51
CA SER A 412 1.34 -12.86 19.41
C SER A 412 0.38 -13.75 18.60
N THR A 413 -0.75 -14.15 19.18
CA THR A 413 -1.75 -15.03 18.55
C THR A 413 -2.89 -14.29 17.83
N VAL A 414 -2.80 -12.97 17.67
CA VAL A 414 -3.85 -12.22 16.95
C VAL A 414 -3.92 -12.62 15.47
N ASP A 415 -5.13 -12.82 14.97
CA ASP A 415 -5.38 -12.94 13.54
C ASP A 415 -5.37 -11.54 12.89
N LEU A 416 -4.32 -11.24 12.11
CA LEU A 416 -4.10 -9.97 11.40
C LEU A 416 -4.48 -10.11 9.92
N THR A 417 -5.77 -10.16 9.64
CA THR A 417 -6.27 -10.21 8.26
C THR A 417 -5.88 -8.95 7.48
N PRO A 418 -5.26 -9.05 6.29
CA PRO A 418 -4.71 -7.90 5.57
C PRO A 418 -5.72 -6.78 5.32
N ALA A 419 -6.92 -7.12 4.84
CA ALA A 419 -7.97 -6.15 4.53
C ALA A 419 -8.45 -5.37 5.76
N ALA A 420 -8.56 -6.03 6.92
CA ALA A 420 -9.01 -5.41 8.16
C ALA A 420 -7.92 -4.52 8.78
N VAL A 421 -6.66 -4.93 8.71
CA VAL A 421 -5.52 -4.10 9.13
C VAL A 421 -5.41 -2.86 8.26
N GLU A 422 -5.58 -3.01 6.95
CA GLU A 422 -5.58 -1.90 6.01
C GLU A 422 -6.70 -0.89 6.31
N ASP A 423 -7.93 -1.36 6.56
CA ASP A 423 -9.05 -0.50 6.96
C ASP A 423 -8.76 0.30 8.24
N VAL A 424 -8.24 -0.38 9.28
CA VAL A 424 -7.84 0.26 10.54
C VAL A 424 -6.74 1.30 10.30
N CYS A 425 -5.71 0.98 9.52
CA CYS A 425 -4.61 1.90 9.24
C CYS A 425 -5.08 3.14 8.46
N ARG A 426 -6.00 2.98 7.50
CA ARG A 426 -6.60 4.10 6.77
C ARG A 426 -7.41 5.02 7.70
N LYS A 427 -8.22 4.45 8.60
CA LYS A 427 -9.03 5.21 9.58
C LYS A 427 -8.20 6.00 10.60
N LEU A 428 -6.95 5.58 10.83
CA LEU A 428 -6.01 6.21 11.76
C LEU A 428 -5.12 7.29 11.12
N ASP A 429 -5.38 7.64 9.84
CA ASP A 429 -4.72 8.72 9.10
C ASP A 429 -3.18 8.61 9.04
N GLY A 430 -2.60 7.42 9.24
CA GLY A 430 -1.15 7.25 9.27
C GLY A 430 -0.43 7.94 10.44
N LEU A 431 -1.15 8.32 11.50
CA LEU A 431 -0.58 8.92 12.71
C LEU A 431 0.10 7.84 13.56
N PRO A 432 1.44 7.84 13.74
CA PRO A 432 2.16 6.81 14.49
C PRO A 432 1.60 6.58 15.89
N LEU A 433 1.31 7.65 16.63
CA LEU A 433 0.73 7.55 17.97
C LEU A 433 -0.64 6.86 17.97
N ALA A 434 -1.50 7.18 16.99
CA ALA A 434 -2.82 6.58 16.88
C ALA A 434 -2.74 5.09 16.54
N LEU A 435 -1.79 4.72 15.66
CA LEU A 435 -1.49 3.33 15.30
C LEU A 435 -1.00 2.53 16.52
N GLU A 436 -0.09 3.09 17.32
CA GLU A 436 0.41 2.43 18.54
C GLU A 436 -0.69 2.25 19.60
N LEU A 437 -1.53 3.27 19.81
CA LEU A 437 -2.67 3.19 20.73
C LEU A 437 -3.71 2.15 20.27
N ALA A 438 -4.02 2.09 18.98
CA ALA A 438 -4.93 1.09 18.44
C ALA A 438 -4.34 -0.32 18.52
N ALA A 439 -3.06 -0.49 18.20
CA ALA A 439 -2.36 -1.76 18.28
C ALA A 439 -2.33 -2.30 19.72
N ALA A 440 -2.18 -1.43 20.72
CA ALA A 440 -2.25 -1.82 22.13
C ALA A 440 -3.63 -2.43 22.52
N ARG A 441 -4.71 -2.07 21.82
CA ARG A 441 -6.05 -2.64 22.09
C ARG A 441 -6.19 -4.09 21.66
N VAL A 442 -5.34 -4.57 20.76
CA VAL A 442 -5.34 -5.97 20.31
C VAL A 442 -5.14 -6.96 21.47
N ALA A 443 -4.59 -6.53 22.61
CA ALA A 443 -4.51 -7.33 23.82
C ALA A 443 -5.89 -7.83 24.31
N VAL A 444 -6.97 -7.08 24.07
CA VAL A 444 -8.31 -7.34 24.64
C VAL A 444 -9.44 -7.38 23.60
N MET A 445 -9.17 -7.11 22.32
CA MET A 445 -10.18 -7.11 21.25
C MET A 445 -9.63 -7.62 19.91
N SER A 446 -10.52 -7.99 18.99
CA SER A 446 -10.15 -8.35 17.61
C SER A 446 -9.95 -7.10 16.74
N ILE A 447 -9.34 -7.26 15.56
CA ILE A 447 -9.15 -6.14 14.63
C ILE A 447 -10.47 -5.69 14.02
N ALA A 448 -11.40 -6.61 13.77
CA ALA A 448 -12.75 -6.27 13.30
C ALA A 448 -13.51 -5.43 14.35
N ASP A 449 -13.37 -5.75 15.64
CA ASP A 449 -13.95 -4.94 16.72
C ASP A 449 -13.31 -3.55 16.80
N ILE A 450 -11.99 -3.45 16.63
CA ILE A 450 -11.28 -2.16 16.57
C ILE A 450 -11.80 -1.34 15.39
N ALA A 451 -11.88 -1.93 14.19
CA ALA A 451 -12.36 -1.26 12.98
C ALA A 451 -13.78 -0.71 13.11
N THR A 452 -14.65 -1.42 13.83
CA THR A 452 -16.05 -1.05 14.07
C THR A 452 -16.17 0.04 15.14
N ARG A 453 -15.29 0.05 16.15
CA ARG A 453 -15.32 1.02 17.26
C ARG A 453 -14.52 2.28 16.99
N LEU A 454 -13.78 2.36 15.88
CA LEU A 454 -13.05 3.56 15.48
C LEU A 454 -13.97 4.73 15.12
N ASP A 455 -15.28 4.49 14.95
CA ASP A 455 -16.30 5.53 14.83
C ASP A 455 -16.42 6.39 16.13
N ASP A 456 -15.98 5.86 17.28
CA ASP A 456 -15.77 6.59 18.54
C ASP A 456 -14.30 6.43 18.98
N ARG A 457 -13.38 7.00 18.18
CA ARG A 457 -11.94 6.82 18.37
C ARG A 457 -11.43 7.34 19.71
N PHE A 458 -12.07 8.35 20.29
CA PHE A 458 -11.66 8.90 21.58
C PHE A 458 -12.00 7.96 22.72
N ALA A 459 -13.18 7.35 22.73
CA ALA A 459 -13.48 6.33 23.72
C ALA A 459 -12.51 5.14 23.60
N LEU A 460 -12.18 4.74 22.37
CA LEU A 460 -11.32 3.60 22.06
C LEU A 460 -9.84 3.85 22.37
N LEU A 461 -9.28 5.03 22.10
CA LEU A 461 -7.84 5.31 22.21
C LEU A 461 -7.41 5.91 23.57
N ARG A 462 -8.18 5.66 24.64
CA ARG A 462 -7.85 6.04 26.03
C ARG A 462 -6.81 5.12 26.69
N GLY A 463 -5.56 5.56 26.80
CA GLY A 463 -4.53 4.90 27.61
C GLY A 463 -3.31 4.50 26.79
N GLY A 464 -2.35 5.42 26.71
CA GLY A 464 -1.00 5.18 26.21
C GLY A 464 -0.08 4.56 27.27
N ALA A 465 1.16 4.28 26.85
CA ALA A 465 2.18 3.71 27.71
C ALA A 465 2.45 4.61 28.93
N ARG A 466 2.65 4.01 30.11
CA ARG A 466 2.75 4.72 31.41
C ARG A 466 3.97 5.67 31.50
N ASP A 467 4.96 5.42 30.66
CA ASP A 467 6.22 6.14 30.49
C ASP A 467 6.12 7.36 29.55
N ALA A 468 5.00 7.56 28.84
CA ALA A 468 4.77 8.77 28.05
C ALA A 468 4.27 9.96 28.92
N PRO A 469 4.69 11.21 28.62
CA PRO A 469 4.17 12.42 29.27
C PRO A 469 2.63 12.47 29.21
N GLU A 470 1.96 12.99 30.24
CA GLU A 470 0.47 13.01 30.31
C GLU A 470 -0.21 13.54 29.06
N ARG A 471 0.36 14.62 28.49
CA ARG A 471 -0.06 15.26 27.23
C ARG A 471 0.00 14.35 25.99
N HIS A 472 0.76 13.26 26.00
CA HIS A 472 0.89 12.29 24.91
C HIS A 472 0.18 10.96 25.20
N ARG A 473 -0.48 10.82 26.36
CA ARG A 473 -1.13 9.56 26.77
C ARG A 473 -2.43 9.28 26.02
N THR A 474 -3.08 10.30 25.44
CA THR A 474 -4.27 10.13 24.59
C THR A 474 -4.21 11.07 23.40
N LEU A 475 -4.78 10.63 22.28
CA LEU A 475 -4.98 11.47 21.08
C LEU A 475 -5.78 12.74 21.43
N GLN A 476 -6.73 12.61 22.38
CA GLN A 476 -7.53 13.71 22.88
C GLN A 476 -6.68 14.79 23.58
N ALA A 477 -5.74 14.40 24.45
CA ALA A 477 -4.89 15.34 25.19
C ALA A 477 -4.00 16.19 24.26
N VAL A 478 -3.56 15.60 23.14
CA VAL A 478 -2.75 16.28 22.12
C VAL A 478 -3.55 17.37 21.40
N ILE A 479 -4.82 17.11 21.10
CA ILE A 479 -5.71 18.04 20.40
C ILE A 479 -6.31 19.06 21.37
N ASP A 480 -6.68 18.66 22.60
CA ASP A 480 -7.12 19.54 23.69
C ASP A 480 -6.11 20.66 23.93
N TRP A 481 -4.82 20.34 23.89
CA TRP A 481 -3.75 21.33 24.00
C TRP A 481 -3.73 22.32 22.83
N SER A 482 -3.78 21.84 21.57
CA SER A 482 -3.86 22.71 20.40
C SER A 482 -5.09 23.61 20.42
N TRP A 483 -6.22 23.08 20.89
CA TRP A 483 -7.47 23.81 21.01
C TRP A 483 -7.38 24.99 22.00
N ASN A 484 -6.73 24.78 23.14
CA ASN A 484 -6.61 25.81 24.18
C ASN A 484 -5.68 26.97 23.76
N LEU A 485 -4.84 26.79 22.75
CA LEU A 485 -3.97 27.83 22.19
C LEU A 485 -4.67 28.71 21.14
N LEU A 486 -5.87 28.32 20.68
CA LEU A 486 -6.63 29.10 19.72
C LEU A 486 -7.43 30.22 20.38
N ASP A 487 -7.57 31.32 19.65
CA ASP A 487 -8.54 32.37 19.97
C ASP A 487 -9.99 31.91 19.70
N GLN A 488 -10.95 32.75 20.09
CA GLN A 488 -12.38 32.39 19.96
C GLN A 488 -12.79 32.16 18.49
N ALA A 489 -12.20 32.91 17.56
CA ALA A 489 -12.47 32.76 16.13
C ALA A 489 -11.94 31.43 15.59
N GLY A 490 -10.71 31.04 15.94
CA GLY A 490 -10.12 29.74 15.58
C GLY A 490 -10.90 28.56 16.17
N GLN A 491 -11.34 28.65 17.43
CA GLN A 491 -12.18 27.61 18.04
C GLN A 491 -13.55 27.48 17.36
N ALA A 492 -14.22 28.59 17.07
CA ALA A 492 -15.51 28.59 16.36
C ALA A 492 -15.35 28.02 14.94
N ALA A 493 -14.27 28.39 14.24
CA ALA A 493 -13.98 27.87 12.92
C ALA A 493 -13.71 26.37 12.92
N MET A 494 -12.99 25.84 13.91
CA MET A 494 -12.82 24.40 14.05
C MET A 494 -14.17 23.67 14.18
N ARG A 495 -15.09 24.17 15.02
CA ARG A 495 -16.42 23.56 15.21
C ARG A 495 -17.28 23.62 13.96
N ALA A 496 -17.26 24.74 13.24
CA ALA A 496 -18.04 24.92 12.02
C ALA A 496 -17.48 24.10 10.84
N LEU A 497 -16.18 24.23 10.55
CA LEU A 497 -15.53 23.61 9.41
C LEU A 497 -15.36 22.09 9.56
N SER A 498 -15.50 21.57 10.79
CA SER A 498 -15.50 20.12 11.03
C SER A 498 -16.66 19.37 10.39
N ILE A 499 -17.65 20.05 9.81
CA ILE A 499 -18.72 19.39 9.05
C ILE A 499 -18.27 18.86 7.68
N PHE A 500 -17.12 19.31 7.15
CA PHE A 500 -16.64 18.91 5.83
C PHE A 500 -15.77 17.64 5.89
N PRO A 501 -16.30 16.46 5.51
CA PRO A 501 -15.50 15.23 5.50
C PRO A 501 -14.37 15.25 4.47
N GLY A 502 -14.63 15.84 3.30
CA GLY A 502 -13.70 15.89 2.18
C GLY A 502 -12.75 17.09 2.19
N GLY A 503 -12.66 17.84 3.31
CA GLY A 503 -12.03 19.16 3.32
C GLY A 503 -12.89 20.21 2.60
N PHE A 504 -12.36 21.40 2.39
CA PHE A 504 -13.11 22.56 1.90
C PHE A 504 -12.19 23.60 1.24
N THR A 505 -12.77 24.47 0.41
CA THR A 505 -12.08 25.62 -0.18
C THR A 505 -12.17 26.85 0.73
N ALA A 506 -11.38 27.89 0.46
CA ALA A 506 -11.50 29.17 1.16
C ALA A 506 -12.92 29.75 1.07
N THR A 507 -13.52 29.73 -0.13
CA THR A 507 -14.90 30.19 -0.35
C THR A 507 -15.94 29.37 0.43
N ALA A 508 -15.72 28.06 0.59
CA ALA A 508 -16.59 27.23 1.44
C ALA A 508 -16.42 27.59 2.93
N ALA A 509 -15.21 27.92 3.37
CA ALA A 509 -14.98 28.41 4.73
C ALA A 509 -15.64 29.77 4.98
N GLU A 510 -15.51 30.72 4.03
CA GLU A 510 -16.17 32.02 4.08
C GLU A 510 -17.68 31.89 4.24
N HIS A 511 -18.30 30.90 3.58
CA HIS A 511 -19.74 30.65 3.72
C HIS A 511 -20.12 30.13 5.12
N MET A 512 -19.22 29.42 5.79
CA MET A 512 -19.47 28.81 7.10
C MET A 512 -19.20 29.76 8.27
N LEU A 513 -18.20 30.64 8.14
CA LEU A 513 -17.72 31.52 9.20
C LEU A 513 -18.52 32.83 9.25
N GLU A 514 -19.10 33.14 10.41
CA GLU A 514 -19.90 34.38 10.61
C GLU A 514 -19.05 35.64 10.83
N THR A 515 -17.85 35.45 11.37
CA THR A 515 -17.06 36.50 12.00
C THR A 515 -15.56 36.24 11.79
N GLY A 516 -14.81 37.31 11.49
CA GLY A 516 -13.38 37.25 11.18
C GLY A 516 -13.10 37.19 9.68
N ASP A 517 -11.89 37.57 9.29
CA ASP A 517 -11.38 37.29 7.95
C ASP A 517 -11.10 35.78 7.86
N ALA A 518 -11.85 35.07 7.01
CA ALA A 518 -11.70 33.63 6.86
C ALA A 518 -10.26 33.26 6.50
N LEU A 519 -9.55 34.08 5.73
CA LEU A 519 -8.18 33.81 5.33
C LEU A 519 -7.22 33.87 6.53
N ASP A 520 -7.38 34.84 7.43
CA ASP A 520 -6.56 34.97 8.64
C ASP A 520 -6.78 33.77 9.58
N VAL A 521 -8.04 33.35 9.75
CA VAL A 521 -8.38 32.18 10.57
C VAL A 521 -7.81 30.90 9.98
N LEU A 522 -7.94 30.69 8.67
CA LEU A 522 -7.35 29.53 7.98
C LEU A 522 -5.82 29.53 8.07
N THR A 523 -5.20 30.71 7.99
CA THR A 523 -3.74 30.86 8.16
C THR A 523 -3.32 30.44 9.56
N SER A 524 -4.00 30.93 10.60
CA SER A 524 -3.75 30.56 12.00
C SER A 524 -3.92 29.05 12.24
N LEU A 525 -5.02 28.46 11.76
CA LEU A 525 -5.27 27.02 11.91
C LEU A 525 -4.25 26.16 11.15
N THR A 526 -3.76 26.64 10.00
CA THR A 526 -2.70 25.96 9.23
C THR A 526 -1.35 26.06 9.95
N GLN A 527 -1.00 27.22 10.48
CA GLN A 527 0.22 27.41 11.28
C GLN A 527 0.25 26.50 12.51
N GLN A 528 -0.90 26.25 13.12
CA GLN A 528 -1.06 25.32 14.25
C GLN A 528 -1.15 23.84 13.84
N SER A 529 -0.97 23.52 12.55
CA SER A 529 -1.12 22.17 11.98
C SER A 529 -2.48 21.50 12.27
N LEU A 530 -3.55 22.30 12.43
CA LEU A 530 -4.93 21.84 12.62
C LEU A 530 -5.67 21.67 11.28
N LEU A 531 -5.24 22.44 10.27
CA LEU A 531 -5.61 22.27 8.88
C LEU A 531 -4.37 21.95 8.05
N LYS A 532 -4.55 21.10 7.04
CA LYS A 532 -3.60 20.88 5.96
C LYS A 532 -4.01 21.65 4.75
N VAL A 533 -3.02 22.09 3.99
CA VAL A 533 -3.22 22.71 2.69
C VAL A 533 -2.73 21.74 1.62
N THR A 534 -3.59 21.44 0.66
CA THR A 534 -3.27 20.59 -0.49
C THR A 534 -3.69 21.30 -1.76
N ASP A 535 -2.80 21.36 -2.74
CA ASP A 535 -3.14 21.84 -4.07
C ASP A 535 -3.80 20.72 -4.89
N THR A 536 -4.98 21.00 -5.43
CA THR A 536 -5.70 20.13 -6.35
C THR A 536 -5.80 20.79 -7.72
N PRO A 537 -6.16 20.05 -8.79
CA PRO A 537 -6.47 20.66 -10.10
C PRO A 537 -7.59 21.72 -10.04
N SER A 538 -8.42 21.71 -8.99
CA SER A 538 -9.50 22.67 -8.75
C SER A 538 -9.13 23.81 -7.79
N GLY A 539 -7.87 23.88 -7.35
CA GLY A 539 -7.34 24.95 -6.50
C GLY A 539 -6.88 24.46 -5.12
N THR A 540 -6.61 25.42 -4.23
CA THR A 540 -6.13 25.13 -2.88
C THR A 540 -7.25 24.62 -1.99
N ARG A 541 -7.02 23.49 -1.32
CA ARG A 541 -7.98 22.85 -0.43
C ARG A 541 -7.42 22.72 0.98
N TYR A 542 -8.27 23.03 1.95
CA TYR A 542 -8.00 22.87 3.36
C TYR A 542 -8.62 21.56 3.85
N ARG A 543 -7.86 20.75 4.57
CA ARG A 543 -8.35 19.49 5.16
C ARG A 543 -8.02 19.43 6.64
N MET A 544 -9.05 19.23 7.45
CA MET A 544 -8.89 18.88 8.86
C MET A 544 -8.60 17.37 8.95
N LEU A 545 -7.63 16.97 9.76
CA LEU A 545 -7.43 15.56 10.11
C LEU A 545 -8.70 15.02 10.76
N GLU A 546 -9.08 13.78 10.49
CA GLU A 546 -10.32 13.17 11.00
C GLU A 546 -10.41 13.25 12.52
N THR A 547 -9.26 13.05 13.17
CA THR A 547 -9.09 13.13 14.62
C THR A 547 -9.39 14.53 15.16
N VAL A 548 -8.89 15.58 14.50
CA VAL A 548 -9.17 16.98 14.84
C VAL A 548 -10.64 17.33 14.55
N ARG A 549 -11.21 16.72 13.50
CA ARG A 549 -12.61 16.89 13.11
C ARG A 549 -13.57 16.38 14.16
N GLU A 550 -13.44 15.13 14.57
CA GLU A 550 -14.27 14.54 15.62
C GLU A 550 -14.14 15.29 16.95
N PHE A 551 -12.92 15.72 17.30
CA PHE A 551 -12.70 16.54 18.48
C PHE A 551 -13.51 17.84 18.41
N SER A 552 -13.47 18.51 17.26
CA SER A 552 -14.19 19.77 17.03
C SER A 552 -15.71 19.57 17.08
N VAL A 553 -16.21 18.45 16.56
CA VAL A 553 -17.63 18.09 16.65
C VAL A 553 -18.05 17.88 18.11
N ALA A 554 -17.22 17.18 18.91
CA ALA A 554 -17.49 16.94 20.33
C ALA A 554 -17.47 18.22 21.19
N ARG A 555 -16.85 19.30 20.69
CA ARG A 555 -16.79 20.62 21.34
C ARG A 555 -17.94 21.56 20.95
N ARG A 556 -18.90 21.12 20.15
CA ARG A 556 -20.08 21.92 19.78
C ARG A 556 -20.97 22.21 20.98
N GLU A 557 -21.40 23.45 21.09
CA GLU A 557 -22.36 23.89 22.09
C GLU A 557 -23.79 23.39 21.75
N PRO A 558 -24.68 23.27 22.74
CA PRO A 558 -26.08 22.91 22.48
C PRO A 558 -26.74 23.83 21.43
N GLY A 559 -27.32 23.25 20.38
CA GLY A 559 -27.94 24.00 19.28
C GLY A 559 -26.98 24.50 18.18
N GLU A 560 -25.67 24.32 18.36
CA GLU A 560 -24.66 24.70 17.36
C GLU A 560 -24.64 23.71 16.18
N THR A 561 -24.84 22.42 16.44
CA THR A 561 -24.90 21.38 15.41
C THR A 561 -25.97 21.68 14.37
N GLU A 562 -27.19 22.03 14.77
CA GLU A 562 -28.29 22.37 13.85
C GLU A 562 -27.98 23.63 13.03
N LYS A 563 -27.29 24.62 13.60
CA LYS A 563 -26.86 25.83 12.88
C LYS A 563 -25.79 25.50 11.83
N VAL A 564 -24.77 24.74 12.21
CA VAL A 564 -23.69 24.31 11.31
C VAL A 564 -24.24 23.45 10.16
N THR A 565 -25.09 22.48 10.47
CA THR A 565 -25.75 21.65 9.44
C THR A 565 -26.60 22.47 8.47
N ARG A 566 -27.37 23.45 8.97
CA ARG A 566 -28.17 24.34 8.11
C ARG A 566 -27.29 25.11 7.13
N ARG A 567 -26.21 25.73 7.61
CA ARG A 567 -25.27 26.46 6.74
C ARG A 567 -24.58 25.57 5.73
N PHE A 568 -24.18 24.37 6.14
CA PHE A 568 -23.56 23.42 5.24
C PHE A 568 -24.51 22.99 4.12
N VAL A 569 -25.80 22.78 4.45
CA VAL A 569 -26.86 22.51 3.48
C VAL A 569 -27.09 23.71 2.56
N GLU A 570 -27.09 24.94 3.08
CA GLU A 570 -27.18 26.18 2.28
C GLU A 570 -25.98 26.34 1.32
N TRP A 571 -24.76 26.08 1.79
CA TRP A 571 -23.56 26.04 0.96
C TRP A 571 -23.68 25.01 -0.17
N ALA A 572 -24.07 23.77 0.16
CA ALA A 572 -24.21 22.70 -0.82
C ALA A 572 -25.31 23.00 -1.85
N ARG A 573 -26.40 23.65 -1.42
CA ARG A 573 -27.45 24.14 -2.32
C ARG A 573 -26.91 25.21 -3.27
N ALA A 574 -26.19 26.20 -2.75
CA ALA A 574 -25.60 27.26 -3.56
C ALA A 574 -24.61 26.71 -4.58
N PHE A 575 -23.73 25.80 -4.15
CA PHE A 575 -22.81 25.08 -5.03
C PHE A 575 -23.55 24.30 -6.13
N GLY A 576 -24.59 23.55 -5.73
CA GLY A 576 -25.50 22.83 -6.59
C GLY A 576 -26.12 23.69 -7.70
N ILE A 577 -26.72 24.81 -7.30
CA ILE A 577 -27.36 25.75 -8.21
C ILE A 577 -26.35 26.41 -9.15
N ALA A 578 -25.16 26.77 -8.65
CA ALA A 578 -24.12 27.40 -9.46
C ALA A 578 -23.54 26.48 -10.54
N HIS A 579 -23.51 25.16 -10.31
CA HIS A 579 -22.73 24.22 -11.13
C HIS A 579 -23.53 23.07 -11.79
N HIS A 580 -24.86 23.01 -11.64
CA HIS A 580 -25.67 21.90 -12.14
C HIS A 580 -25.55 21.62 -13.64
N ASP A 581 -25.27 22.64 -14.46
CA ASP A 581 -25.13 22.52 -15.92
C ASP A 581 -23.67 22.64 -16.39
N SER A 582 -22.69 22.84 -15.50
CA SER A 582 -21.31 23.18 -15.88
C SER A 582 -20.58 22.07 -16.65
N LEU A 583 -20.94 20.80 -16.42
CA LEU A 583 -20.39 19.66 -17.17
C LEU A 583 -20.85 19.60 -18.64
N PHE A 584 -21.87 20.37 -19.02
CA PHE A 584 -22.33 20.50 -20.40
C PHE A 584 -21.80 21.75 -21.10
N GLY A 585 -20.97 22.55 -20.41
CA GLY A 585 -20.33 23.75 -20.94
C GLY A 585 -19.00 23.49 -21.66
N ASP A 586 -18.19 24.54 -21.78
CA ASP A 586 -16.95 24.54 -22.56
C ASP A 586 -15.79 23.77 -21.90
N ASP A 587 -15.73 23.70 -20.56
CA ASP A 587 -14.64 23.03 -19.81
C ASP A 587 -15.16 21.96 -18.83
N PRO A 588 -15.66 20.82 -19.31
CA PRO A 588 -16.17 19.77 -18.44
C PRO A 588 -15.08 19.10 -17.61
N ILE A 589 -13.81 19.18 -18.00
CA ILE A 589 -12.69 18.54 -17.29
C ILE A 589 -12.44 19.26 -15.96
N GLN A 590 -12.32 20.59 -16.00
CA GLN A 590 -12.14 21.39 -14.78
C GLN A 590 -13.31 21.18 -13.82
N PHE A 591 -14.55 21.19 -14.31
CA PHE A 591 -15.73 20.97 -13.48
C PHE A 591 -15.85 19.54 -12.95
N ALA A 592 -15.44 18.53 -13.71
CA ALA A 592 -15.40 17.16 -13.20
C ALA A 592 -14.42 17.03 -12.02
N HIS A 593 -13.24 17.68 -12.09
CA HIS A 593 -12.30 17.73 -10.97
C HIS A 593 -12.88 18.49 -9.76
N LEU A 594 -13.55 19.62 -9.99
CA LEU A 594 -14.21 20.39 -8.93
C LEU A 594 -15.28 19.55 -8.22
N ILE A 595 -16.19 18.91 -8.97
CA ILE A 595 -17.28 18.12 -8.41
C ILE A 595 -16.74 16.90 -7.66
N ARG A 596 -15.70 16.23 -8.18
CA ARG A 596 -15.06 15.10 -7.48
C ARG A 596 -14.43 15.52 -6.16
N ALA A 597 -13.79 16.69 -6.11
CA ALA A 597 -13.22 17.20 -4.87
C ALA A 597 -14.29 17.44 -3.79
N GLU A 598 -15.52 17.80 -4.20
CA GLU A 598 -16.65 18.04 -3.30
C GLU A 598 -17.57 16.84 -3.10
N GLN A 599 -17.27 15.69 -3.71
CA GLN A 599 -18.17 14.53 -3.75
C GLN A 599 -18.61 14.05 -2.36
N ASP A 600 -17.68 13.93 -1.42
CA ASP A 600 -18.00 13.46 -0.06
C ASP A 600 -18.86 14.48 0.71
N ASN A 601 -18.60 15.76 0.49
CA ASN A 601 -19.37 16.86 1.07
C ASN A 601 -20.80 16.87 0.49
N LEU A 602 -20.95 16.72 -0.82
CA LEU A 602 -22.26 16.69 -1.48
C LEU A 602 -23.07 15.44 -1.10
N ASN A 603 -22.43 14.29 -0.93
CA ASN A 603 -23.09 13.08 -0.43
C ASN A 603 -23.59 13.26 1.01
N LEU A 604 -22.81 13.90 1.89
CA LEU A 604 -23.25 14.22 3.25
C LEU A 604 -24.41 15.24 3.23
N ALA A 605 -24.32 16.27 2.38
CA ALA A 605 -25.37 17.26 2.23
C ALA A 605 -26.67 16.64 1.71
N LEU A 606 -26.61 15.68 0.78
CA LEU A 606 -27.78 14.94 0.32
C LEU A 606 -28.45 14.18 1.47
N ARG A 607 -27.69 13.49 2.32
CA ARG A 607 -28.26 12.80 3.50
C ARG A 607 -29.00 13.78 4.42
N HIS A 608 -28.35 14.89 4.77
CA HIS A 608 -28.99 15.92 5.59
C HIS A 608 -30.23 16.54 4.92
N ALA A 609 -30.20 16.76 3.61
CA ALA A 609 -31.35 17.26 2.87
C ALA A 609 -32.53 16.28 2.90
N LEU A 610 -32.27 14.97 2.81
CA LEU A 610 -33.30 13.93 2.92
C LEU A 610 -33.91 13.88 4.32
N ASP A 611 -33.08 13.91 5.36
CA ASP A 611 -33.51 13.93 6.77
C ASP A 611 -34.36 15.18 7.10
N LEU A 612 -34.00 16.33 6.53
CA LEU A 612 -34.71 17.60 6.69
C LEU A 612 -35.90 17.78 5.72
N HIS A 613 -36.11 16.83 4.81
CA HIS A 613 -37.07 16.94 3.71
C HIS A 613 -36.92 18.22 2.85
N ASP A 614 -35.68 18.68 2.66
CA ASP A 614 -35.32 19.83 1.83
C ASP A 614 -35.15 19.40 0.36
N SER A 615 -36.23 19.57 -0.42
CA SER A 615 -36.26 19.15 -1.82
C SER A 615 -35.32 19.94 -2.73
N VAL A 616 -35.02 21.20 -2.40
CA VAL A 616 -34.16 22.06 -3.25
C VAL A 616 -32.72 21.61 -3.13
N THR A 617 -32.22 21.39 -1.91
CA THR A 617 -30.85 20.91 -1.71
C THR A 617 -30.69 19.46 -2.21
N ALA A 618 -31.69 18.60 -1.97
CA ALA A 618 -31.68 17.25 -2.50
C ALA A 618 -31.59 17.25 -4.03
N ALA A 619 -32.32 18.15 -4.71
CA ALA A 619 -32.21 18.31 -6.16
C ALA A 619 -30.84 18.83 -6.58
N ALA A 620 -30.32 19.85 -5.91
CA ALA A 620 -29.06 20.49 -6.26
C ALA A 620 -27.84 19.56 -6.12
N THR A 621 -27.85 18.71 -5.10
CA THR A 621 -26.83 17.67 -4.91
C THR A 621 -27.01 16.51 -5.90
N THR A 622 -28.25 16.06 -6.12
CA THR A 622 -28.57 14.98 -7.08
C THR A 622 -28.22 15.35 -8.51
N SER A 623 -28.50 16.59 -8.94
CA SER A 623 -28.18 17.05 -10.30
C SER A 623 -26.68 16.97 -10.56
N ILE A 624 -25.85 17.45 -9.63
CA ILE A 624 -24.39 17.46 -9.77
C ILE A 624 -23.82 16.04 -9.72
N LEU A 625 -24.12 15.29 -8.64
CA LEU A 625 -23.56 13.96 -8.44
C LEU A 625 -24.05 12.98 -9.51
N GLY A 626 -25.31 13.12 -9.94
CA GLY A 626 -25.92 12.30 -10.97
C GLY A 626 -25.36 12.60 -12.36
N THR A 627 -25.13 13.88 -12.69
CA THR A 627 -24.48 14.25 -13.95
C THR A 627 -23.06 13.72 -14.02
N LEU A 628 -22.27 13.87 -12.95
CA LEU A 628 -20.94 13.28 -12.88
C LEU A 628 -20.98 11.75 -13.05
N ALA A 629 -21.90 11.07 -12.35
CA ALA A 629 -22.06 9.62 -12.47
C ALA A 629 -22.45 9.19 -13.90
N LEU A 630 -23.29 9.97 -14.59
CA LEU A 630 -23.66 9.72 -15.98
C LEU A 630 -22.44 9.84 -16.91
N VAL A 631 -21.64 10.90 -16.75
CA VAL A 631 -20.41 11.13 -17.53
C VAL A 631 -19.38 10.03 -17.27
N GLU A 632 -19.24 9.58 -16.03
CA GLU A 632 -18.34 8.50 -15.64
C GLU A 632 -18.83 7.10 -16.06
N SER A 633 -20.05 7.00 -16.60
CA SER A 633 -20.75 5.73 -16.83
C SER A 633 -20.87 4.87 -15.57
N ASN A 634 -20.99 5.50 -14.39
CA ASN A 634 -21.18 4.86 -13.10
C ASN A 634 -22.67 4.68 -12.79
N LEU A 635 -23.27 3.69 -13.46
CA LEU A 635 -24.71 3.40 -13.36
C LEU A 635 -25.14 3.01 -11.94
N ALA A 636 -24.27 2.36 -11.17
CA ALA A 636 -24.56 1.94 -9.79
C ALA A 636 -24.83 3.15 -8.88
N ARG A 637 -23.94 4.14 -8.99
CA ARG A 637 -24.08 5.39 -8.25
C ARG A 637 -25.30 6.17 -8.70
N LEU A 638 -25.59 6.17 -9.99
CA LEU A 638 -26.75 6.83 -10.56
C LEU A 638 -28.07 6.18 -10.12
N ALA A 639 -28.12 4.85 -10.04
CA ALA A 639 -29.23 4.08 -9.49
C ALA A 639 -29.47 4.43 -8.02
N TRP A 640 -28.39 4.45 -7.22
CA TRP A 640 -28.46 4.82 -5.81
C TRP A 640 -29.00 6.25 -5.66
N LEU A 641 -28.42 7.25 -6.34
CA LEU A 641 -28.87 8.65 -6.30
C LEU A 641 -30.35 8.79 -6.69
N THR A 642 -30.75 8.12 -7.77
CA THR A 642 -32.13 8.14 -8.27
C THR A 642 -33.09 7.59 -7.21
N SER A 643 -32.75 6.45 -6.58
CA SER A 643 -33.57 5.84 -5.53
C SER A 643 -33.76 6.75 -4.30
N GLN A 644 -32.73 7.53 -3.94
CA GLN A 644 -32.79 8.46 -2.81
C GLN A 644 -33.64 9.69 -3.13
N ALA A 645 -33.56 10.21 -4.36
CA ALA A 645 -34.21 11.45 -4.75
C ALA A 645 -35.68 11.27 -5.20
N GLU A 646 -36.08 10.06 -5.60
CA GLU A 646 -37.37 9.79 -6.26
C GLU A 646 -38.58 10.30 -5.45
N TRP A 647 -38.62 9.98 -4.16
CA TRP A 647 -39.73 10.35 -3.29
C TRP A 647 -39.78 11.86 -3.03
N ILE A 648 -38.64 12.49 -2.70
CA ILE A 648 -38.61 13.90 -2.34
C ILE A 648 -38.88 14.83 -3.56
N LEU A 649 -38.36 14.47 -4.74
CA LEU A 649 -38.62 15.22 -5.98
C LEU A 649 -40.08 15.10 -6.41
N SER A 650 -40.68 13.92 -6.31
CA SER A 650 -42.09 13.70 -6.69
C SER A 650 -43.07 14.47 -5.81
N HIS A 651 -42.74 14.73 -4.55
CA HIS A 651 -43.59 15.51 -3.64
C HIS A 651 -43.23 17.01 -3.58
N SER A 652 -42.16 17.44 -4.24
CA SER A 652 -41.72 18.83 -4.27
C SER A 652 -42.66 19.76 -5.05
N ARG A 653 -42.92 20.95 -4.50
CA ARG A 653 -43.58 22.08 -5.18
C ARG A 653 -42.65 23.29 -5.13
N PRO A 654 -41.69 23.38 -6.06
CA PRO A 654 -40.66 24.42 -5.99
C PRO A 654 -41.23 25.81 -6.29
N GLU A 655 -40.69 26.81 -5.60
CA GLU A 655 -40.83 28.21 -5.98
C GLU A 655 -40.18 28.47 -7.35
N PRO A 656 -40.59 29.52 -8.09
CA PRO A 656 -40.07 29.80 -9.43
C PRO A 656 -38.54 29.82 -9.53
N ALA A 657 -37.85 30.33 -8.51
CA ALA A 657 -36.39 30.41 -8.45
C ALA A 657 -35.69 29.02 -8.41
N HIS A 658 -36.39 27.96 -8.02
CA HIS A 658 -35.83 26.61 -7.83
C HIS A 658 -36.39 25.59 -8.81
N VAL A 659 -37.21 26.01 -9.79
CA VAL A 659 -37.79 25.09 -10.77
C VAL A 659 -36.70 24.41 -11.61
N ASP A 660 -35.69 25.14 -12.04
CA ASP A 660 -34.67 24.61 -12.96
C ASP A 660 -33.76 23.58 -12.30
N ILE A 661 -33.42 23.75 -11.02
CA ILE A 661 -32.61 22.75 -10.31
C ILE A 661 -33.39 21.44 -10.08
N ILE A 662 -34.69 21.52 -9.79
CA ILE A 662 -35.58 20.35 -9.67
C ILE A 662 -35.76 19.68 -11.03
N ARG A 663 -35.90 20.48 -12.10
CA ARG A 663 -35.98 20.00 -13.48
C ARG A 663 -34.72 19.23 -13.85
N MET A 664 -33.55 19.76 -13.51
CA MET A 664 -32.27 19.13 -13.82
C MET A 664 -32.09 17.80 -13.07
N ALA A 665 -32.37 17.77 -11.76
CA ALA A 665 -32.33 16.53 -10.99
C ALA A 665 -33.29 15.47 -11.57
N ALA A 666 -34.53 15.87 -11.89
CA ALA A 666 -35.50 14.96 -12.49
C ALA A 666 -35.10 14.51 -13.90
N ALA A 667 -34.44 15.36 -14.70
CA ALA A 667 -33.93 15.02 -16.02
C ALA A 667 -32.81 13.97 -15.94
N VAL A 668 -31.84 14.14 -15.04
CA VAL A 668 -30.76 13.16 -14.82
C VAL A 668 -31.33 11.81 -14.39
N CYS A 669 -32.26 11.80 -13.43
CA CYS A 669 -32.96 10.58 -13.01
C CYS A 669 -33.76 9.96 -14.17
N ALA A 670 -34.44 10.76 -14.99
CA ALA A 670 -35.21 10.26 -16.13
C ALA A 670 -34.33 9.66 -17.23
N VAL A 671 -33.15 10.25 -17.50
CA VAL A 671 -32.17 9.69 -18.45
C VAL A 671 -31.67 8.34 -17.97
N PHE A 672 -31.33 8.21 -16.68
CA PHE A 672 -30.95 6.91 -16.10
C PHE A 672 -32.04 5.86 -16.29
N THR A 673 -33.28 6.17 -15.88
CA THR A 673 -34.34 5.17 -15.95
C THR A 673 -34.74 4.85 -17.38
N TYR A 674 -34.65 5.80 -18.31
CA TYR A 674 -34.82 5.52 -19.74
C TYR A 674 -33.78 4.52 -20.26
N LEU A 675 -32.51 4.68 -19.87
CA LEU A 675 -31.43 3.77 -20.25
C LEU A 675 -31.67 2.35 -19.70
N VAL A 676 -32.10 2.22 -18.45
CA VAL A 676 -32.25 0.92 -17.76
C VAL A 676 -33.62 0.26 -18.01
N GLU A 677 -34.72 0.96 -17.71
CA GLU A 677 -36.09 0.41 -17.73
C GLU A 677 -36.84 0.73 -19.02
N GLY A 678 -36.32 1.63 -19.85
CA GLY A 678 -36.96 2.07 -21.10
C GLY A 678 -38.00 3.17 -20.94
N PRO A 679 -38.85 3.40 -21.98
CA PRO A 679 -39.74 4.56 -22.07
C PRO A 679 -40.96 4.53 -21.13
N HIS A 680 -41.00 3.65 -20.13
CA HIS A 680 -42.14 3.53 -19.22
C HIS A 680 -42.16 4.65 -18.16
N ALA A 681 -43.36 4.97 -17.67
CA ALA A 681 -43.59 6.12 -16.81
C ALA A 681 -42.96 5.95 -15.42
N THR A 682 -41.86 6.66 -15.18
CA THR A 682 -41.19 6.72 -13.87
C THR A 682 -41.61 7.98 -13.11
N ARG A 683 -41.44 8.01 -11.78
CA ARG A 683 -41.79 9.21 -10.99
C ARG A 683 -41.03 10.46 -11.46
N SER A 684 -39.80 10.32 -11.96
CA SER A 684 -38.99 11.40 -12.53
C SER A 684 -39.63 12.02 -13.78
N MET A 685 -40.21 11.20 -14.67
CA MET A 685 -40.96 11.71 -15.84
C MET A 685 -42.24 12.45 -15.41
N VAL A 686 -42.94 11.96 -14.37
CA VAL A 686 -44.11 12.66 -13.81
C VAL A 686 -43.73 14.02 -13.26
N VAL A 687 -42.59 14.13 -12.56
CA VAL A 687 -42.06 15.41 -12.10
C VAL A 687 -41.82 16.35 -13.27
N LEU A 688 -41.11 15.90 -14.31
CA LEU A 688 -40.81 16.70 -15.50
C LEU A 688 -42.09 17.20 -16.20
N ARG A 689 -43.12 16.35 -16.36
CA ARG A 689 -44.40 16.75 -16.96
C ARG A 689 -45.17 17.78 -16.14
N ARG A 690 -45.04 17.72 -14.81
CA ARG A 690 -45.71 18.64 -13.88
C ARG A 690 -45.06 20.03 -13.84
N LEU A 691 -43.74 20.11 -13.97
CA LEU A 691 -43.02 21.38 -13.95
C LEU A 691 -43.39 22.25 -15.17
N PRO A 692 -43.36 23.59 -15.05
CA PRO A 692 -43.57 24.47 -16.20
C PRO A 692 -42.50 24.22 -17.28
N PRO A 693 -42.78 24.47 -18.58
CA PRO A 693 -41.80 24.30 -19.65
C PRO A 693 -40.51 25.10 -19.38
N GLY A 694 -39.37 24.51 -19.73
CA GLY A 694 -38.04 25.11 -19.57
C GLY A 694 -37.43 25.53 -20.89
N SER A 695 -36.27 26.19 -20.81
CA SER A 695 -35.49 26.50 -22.01
C SER A 695 -34.98 25.22 -22.66
N THR A 696 -35.38 24.96 -23.90
CA THR A 696 -34.92 23.82 -24.71
C THR A 696 -33.46 23.92 -25.12
N ALA A 697 -32.79 25.06 -24.84
CA ALA A 697 -31.35 25.21 -24.99
C ALA A 697 -30.56 24.52 -23.85
N THR A 698 -31.21 24.19 -22.74
CA THR A 698 -30.60 23.44 -21.62
C THR A 698 -30.85 21.94 -21.75
N VAL A 699 -29.96 21.11 -21.19
CA VAL A 699 -30.15 19.64 -21.17
C VAL A 699 -31.45 19.27 -20.46
N ALA A 700 -31.70 19.85 -19.28
CA ALA A 700 -32.90 19.58 -18.49
C ALA A 700 -34.20 19.96 -19.24
N GLY A 701 -34.21 21.10 -19.92
CA GLY A 701 -35.35 21.55 -20.72
C GLY A 701 -35.57 20.68 -21.96
N ALA A 702 -34.51 20.28 -22.65
CA ALA A 702 -34.59 19.35 -23.78
C ALA A 702 -35.17 17.99 -23.35
N VAL A 703 -34.69 17.42 -22.23
CA VAL A 703 -35.22 16.16 -21.66
C VAL A 703 -36.69 16.30 -21.29
N GLN A 704 -37.09 17.41 -20.66
CA GLN A 704 -38.50 17.66 -20.35
C GLN A 704 -39.38 17.72 -21.61
N ALA A 705 -38.92 18.41 -22.65
CA ALA A 705 -39.64 18.56 -23.92
C ALA A 705 -39.84 17.21 -24.62
N ALA A 706 -38.81 16.35 -24.61
CA ALA A 706 -38.89 14.98 -25.12
C ALA A 706 -39.88 14.11 -24.34
N VAL A 707 -39.91 14.23 -23.00
CA VAL A 707 -40.82 13.46 -22.11
C VAL A 707 -42.29 13.84 -22.29
N ARG A 708 -42.57 15.09 -22.69
CA ARG A 708 -43.92 15.61 -22.89
C ARG A 708 -44.52 15.27 -24.25
N ASP A 709 -43.70 14.86 -25.21
CA ASP A 709 -44.12 14.64 -26.61
C ASP A 709 -44.78 15.90 -27.25
N ASP A 710 -44.56 17.07 -26.63
CA ASP A 710 -45.14 18.37 -27.02
C ASP A 710 -44.21 19.14 -28.00
N SER A 711 -43.15 18.51 -28.52
CA SER A 711 -42.07 19.24 -29.21
C SER A 711 -42.42 19.50 -30.69
N PRO A 712 -42.65 20.75 -31.11
CA PRO A 712 -42.68 21.08 -32.54
C PRO A 712 -41.29 20.81 -33.17
N PRO A 713 -41.18 20.70 -34.50
CA PRO A 713 -39.88 20.67 -35.17
C PRO A 713 -39.08 21.93 -34.77
N SER A 714 -38.12 21.74 -33.88
CA SER A 714 -37.27 22.80 -33.31
C SER A 714 -35.90 22.74 -33.96
N GLN A 715 -35.32 23.92 -34.22
CA GLN A 715 -33.94 24.04 -34.70
C GLN A 715 -32.94 24.22 -33.55
N GLU A 716 -33.41 24.20 -32.29
CA GLU A 716 -32.55 24.32 -31.12
C GLU A 716 -31.56 23.14 -31.04
N PRO A 717 -30.23 23.37 -31.12
CA PRO A 717 -29.25 22.30 -31.25
C PRO A 717 -29.31 21.25 -30.14
N MET A 718 -29.57 21.65 -28.89
CA MET A 718 -29.63 20.75 -27.74
C MET A 718 -30.80 19.76 -27.84
N LEU A 719 -31.97 20.26 -28.25
CA LEU A 719 -33.15 19.42 -28.45
C LEU A 719 -33.00 18.51 -29.68
N VAL A 720 -32.39 19.00 -30.76
CA VAL A 720 -32.07 18.17 -31.95
C VAL A 720 -31.10 17.06 -31.59
N TRP A 721 -30.04 17.37 -30.84
CA TRP A 721 -29.06 16.39 -30.36
C TRP A 721 -29.74 15.30 -29.52
N LEU A 722 -30.55 15.70 -28.53
CA LEU A 722 -31.22 14.77 -27.64
C LEU A 722 -32.22 13.89 -28.39
N ASN A 723 -33.06 14.47 -29.24
CA ASN A 723 -34.08 13.74 -29.99
C ASN A 723 -33.45 12.69 -30.91
N ASN A 724 -32.34 13.03 -31.59
CA ASN A 724 -31.61 12.07 -32.41
C ASN A 724 -30.95 10.97 -31.57
N GLY A 725 -30.48 11.27 -30.35
CA GLY A 725 -30.01 10.26 -29.40
C GLY A 725 -31.12 9.29 -28.97
N VAL A 726 -32.27 9.82 -28.55
CA VAL A 726 -33.47 9.03 -28.18
C VAL A 726 -33.93 8.18 -29.36
N GLU A 727 -33.98 8.76 -30.57
CA GLU A 727 -34.36 8.05 -31.79
C GLU A 727 -33.35 6.94 -32.15
N SER A 728 -32.06 7.18 -31.92
CA SER A 728 -31.03 6.15 -32.10
C SER A 728 -31.26 4.95 -31.17
N PHE A 729 -31.58 5.18 -29.89
CA PHE A 729 -31.92 4.08 -28.96
C PHE A 729 -33.23 3.40 -29.33
N ARG A 730 -34.24 4.16 -29.74
CA ARG A 730 -35.54 3.62 -30.17
C ARG A 730 -35.39 2.71 -31.40
N HIS A 731 -34.65 3.14 -32.41
CA HIS A 731 -34.36 2.34 -33.60
C HIS A 731 -33.54 1.09 -33.27
N GLN A 732 -32.54 1.18 -32.40
CA GLN A 732 -31.76 0.01 -31.97
C GLN A 732 -32.65 -1.02 -31.25
N ARG A 733 -33.51 -0.58 -30.32
CA ARG A 733 -34.48 -1.47 -29.64
C ARG A 733 -35.49 -2.09 -30.61
N ALA A 734 -35.86 -1.38 -31.68
CA ALA A 734 -36.68 -1.91 -32.76
C ALA A 734 -35.91 -2.78 -33.76
N GLY A 735 -34.60 -3.03 -33.54
CA GLY A 735 -33.75 -3.84 -34.40
C GLY A 735 -33.32 -3.18 -35.71
N ASN A 736 -33.61 -1.88 -35.91
CA ASN A 736 -33.24 -1.13 -37.11
C ASN A 736 -31.91 -0.39 -36.90
N LEU A 737 -30.80 -1.14 -36.91
CA LEU A 737 -29.46 -0.59 -36.65
C LEU A 737 -29.03 0.46 -37.68
N THR A 738 -29.48 0.36 -38.94
CA THR A 738 -29.19 1.35 -39.98
C THR A 738 -29.82 2.70 -39.66
N ALA A 739 -31.10 2.71 -39.28
CA ALA A 739 -31.78 3.94 -38.86
C ALA A 739 -31.22 4.46 -37.53
N ALA A 740 -30.83 3.57 -36.62
CA ALA A 740 -30.18 3.94 -35.37
C ALA A 740 -28.85 4.67 -35.61
N LEU A 741 -28.05 4.19 -36.56
CA LEU A 741 -26.78 4.79 -36.94
C LEU A 741 -26.99 6.14 -37.63
N ALA A 742 -27.96 6.24 -38.55
CA ALA A 742 -28.30 7.51 -39.20
C ALA A 742 -28.77 8.58 -38.20
N SER A 743 -29.54 8.20 -37.17
CA SER A 743 -29.90 9.10 -36.08
C SER A 743 -28.68 9.48 -35.22
N ALA A 744 -27.76 8.54 -34.94
CA ALA A 744 -26.52 8.85 -34.22
C ALA A 744 -25.59 9.80 -35.01
N GLU A 745 -25.57 9.72 -36.34
CA GLU A 745 -24.84 10.66 -37.22
C GLU A 745 -25.44 12.07 -37.12
N ARG A 746 -26.76 12.20 -37.21
CA ARG A 746 -27.45 13.50 -37.01
C ARG A 746 -27.26 14.06 -35.60
N MET A 747 -27.16 13.19 -34.60
CA MET A 747 -26.79 13.58 -33.23
C MET A 747 -25.38 14.17 -33.20
N LEU A 748 -24.41 13.56 -33.88
CA LEU A 748 -23.04 14.10 -33.98
C LEU A 748 -23.00 15.45 -34.73
N GLU A 749 -23.77 15.60 -35.81
CA GLU A 749 -23.91 16.87 -36.52
C GLU A 749 -24.45 17.98 -35.60
N ALA A 750 -25.50 17.69 -34.83
CA ALA A 750 -26.05 18.63 -33.86
C ALA A 750 -25.05 19.00 -32.74
N ALA A 751 -24.18 18.06 -32.34
CA ALA A 751 -23.15 18.31 -31.34
C ALA A 751 -22.13 19.38 -31.80
N THR A 752 -21.86 19.48 -33.11
CA THR A 752 -20.94 20.51 -33.64
C THR A 752 -21.44 21.93 -33.39
N ALA A 753 -22.77 22.13 -33.38
CA ALA A 753 -23.38 23.43 -33.11
C ALA A 753 -23.39 23.78 -31.61
N LEU A 754 -23.29 22.78 -30.73
CA LEU A 754 -23.30 22.96 -29.27
C LEU A 754 -21.93 23.36 -28.69
N ARG A 755 -20.83 23.15 -29.43
CA ARG A 755 -19.45 23.47 -29.02
C ARG A 755 -18.92 22.80 -27.72
N GLY A 756 -19.73 22.02 -27.01
CA GLY A 756 -19.33 21.29 -25.80
C GLY A 756 -18.73 19.89 -26.12
N PRO A 757 -17.52 19.55 -25.60
CA PRO A 757 -16.83 18.31 -25.97
C PRO A 757 -17.54 17.04 -25.48
N LEU A 758 -18.34 17.13 -24.40
CA LEU A 758 -19.11 15.99 -23.88
C LEU A 758 -20.18 15.50 -24.88
N MET A 759 -20.91 16.41 -25.52
CA MET A 759 -21.99 16.06 -26.47
C MET A 759 -21.44 15.37 -27.72
N THR A 760 -20.27 15.82 -28.18
CA THR A 760 -19.51 15.19 -29.27
C THR A 760 -19.06 13.79 -28.87
N ALA A 761 -18.47 13.63 -27.68
CA ALA A 761 -17.99 12.34 -27.20
C ALA A 761 -19.11 11.30 -27.02
N VAL A 762 -20.27 11.70 -26.50
CA VAL A 762 -21.43 10.80 -26.39
C VAL A 762 -21.93 10.36 -27.78
N ALA A 763 -22.00 11.28 -28.76
CA ALA A 763 -22.38 10.93 -30.12
C ALA A 763 -21.35 9.98 -30.79
N HIS A 764 -20.05 10.23 -30.60
CA HIS A 764 -18.99 9.33 -31.04
C HIS A 764 -19.10 7.95 -30.39
N SER A 765 -19.33 7.89 -29.07
CA SER A 765 -19.53 6.64 -28.34
C SER A 765 -20.69 5.85 -28.93
N ARG A 766 -21.82 6.53 -29.22
CA ARG A 766 -23.01 5.89 -29.79
C ARG A 766 -22.79 5.34 -31.19
N ILE A 767 -22.12 6.10 -32.06
CA ILE A 767 -21.75 5.63 -33.41
C ILE A 767 -20.78 4.45 -33.30
N GLY A 768 -19.81 4.51 -32.38
CA GLY A 768 -18.84 3.45 -32.16
C GLY A 768 -19.49 2.13 -31.74
N GLU A 769 -20.40 2.18 -30.77
CA GLU A 769 -21.19 1.03 -30.30
C GLU A 769 -22.02 0.40 -31.43
N LEU A 770 -22.79 1.20 -32.16
CA LEU A 770 -23.60 0.72 -33.29
C LEU A 770 -22.72 0.19 -34.45
N SER A 771 -21.51 0.74 -34.62
CA SER A 771 -20.55 0.26 -35.62
C SER A 771 -20.00 -1.12 -35.24
N LEU A 772 -19.75 -1.39 -33.95
CA LEU A 772 -19.38 -2.74 -33.49
C LEU A 772 -20.51 -3.73 -33.75
N GLU A 773 -21.75 -3.38 -33.43
CA GLU A 773 -22.91 -4.23 -33.68
C GLU A 773 -23.11 -4.51 -35.17
N THR A 774 -22.82 -3.54 -36.04
CA THR A 774 -22.93 -3.72 -37.50
C THR A 774 -21.66 -4.25 -38.17
N GLU A 775 -20.68 -4.72 -37.39
CA GLU A 775 -19.39 -5.26 -37.85
C GLU A 775 -18.57 -4.28 -38.73
N GLN A 776 -18.73 -2.98 -38.51
CA GLN A 776 -17.95 -1.93 -39.16
C GLN A 776 -16.71 -1.58 -38.33
N GLY A 777 -15.82 -2.55 -38.11
CA GLY A 777 -14.69 -2.43 -37.18
C GLY A 777 -13.80 -1.19 -37.36
N GLU A 778 -13.45 -0.82 -38.60
CA GLU A 778 -12.66 0.41 -38.86
C GLU A 778 -13.41 1.68 -38.46
N ARG A 779 -14.72 1.70 -38.66
CA ARG A 779 -15.58 2.82 -38.27
C ARG A 779 -15.71 2.88 -36.75
N ALA A 780 -15.93 1.72 -36.11
CA ALA A 780 -15.96 1.60 -34.66
C ALA A 780 -14.68 2.13 -34.02
N LEU A 781 -13.51 1.68 -34.51
CA LEU A 781 -12.19 2.11 -34.02
C LEU A 781 -12.05 3.64 -34.03
N ARG A 782 -12.37 4.29 -35.16
CA ARG A 782 -12.27 5.76 -35.30
C ARG A 782 -13.15 6.50 -34.29
N HIS A 783 -14.41 6.09 -34.14
CA HIS A 783 -15.34 6.79 -33.26
C HIS A 783 -15.07 6.50 -31.78
N LEU A 784 -14.72 5.27 -31.40
CA LEU A 784 -14.41 4.92 -30.01
C LEU A 784 -13.10 5.57 -29.54
N ALA A 785 -12.08 5.66 -30.40
CA ALA A 785 -10.83 6.33 -30.07
C ALA A 785 -11.01 7.83 -29.79
N ALA A 786 -11.92 8.49 -30.54
CA ALA A 786 -12.24 9.91 -30.32
C ALA A 786 -12.87 10.16 -28.94
N THR A 787 -13.57 9.19 -28.37
CA THR A 787 -14.18 9.28 -27.03
C THR A 787 -13.18 8.98 -25.91
N LEU A 788 -12.24 8.06 -26.12
CA LEU A 788 -11.35 7.56 -25.06
C LEU A 788 -10.45 8.65 -24.46
N SER A 789 -9.95 9.60 -25.27
CA SER A 789 -9.14 10.71 -24.77
C SER A 789 -9.91 11.53 -23.74
N LEU A 790 -11.14 11.92 -24.09
CA LEU A 790 -11.98 12.72 -23.21
C LEU A 790 -12.35 11.95 -21.94
N LEU A 791 -12.71 10.66 -22.02
CA LEU A 791 -13.01 9.85 -20.83
C LEU A 791 -11.80 9.74 -19.89
N THR A 792 -10.61 9.63 -20.47
CA THR A 792 -9.36 9.53 -19.70
C THR A 792 -9.01 10.85 -19.02
N GLU A 793 -9.09 11.97 -19.74
CA GLU A 793 -8.89 13.31 -19.17
C GLU A 793 -9.95 13.67 -18.14
N LEU A 794 -11.20 13.28 -18.39
CA LEU A 794 -12.27 13.38 -17.42
C LEU A 794 -12.03 12.47 -16.22
N GLY A 795 -11.07 11.55 -16.18
CA GLY A 795 -10.89 10.62 -15.04
C GLY A 795 -12.02 9.61 -14.88
N ALA A 796 -12.78 9.33 -15.93
CA ALA A 796 -13.89 8.38 -15.94
C ALA A 796 -13.38 6.94 -16.05
N ILE A 797 -12.81 6.40 -14.96
CA ILE A 797 -12.12 5.09 -14.94
C ILE A 797 -12.97 3.97 -15.55
N SER A 798 -14.22 3.80 -15.10
CA SER A 798 -15.13 2.77 -15.61
C SER A 798 -15.46 2.96 -17.09
N GLY A 799 -15.66 4.21 -17.52
CA GLY A 799 -15.86 4.57 -18.92
C GLY A 799 -14.65 4.25 -19.79
N SER A 800 -13.44 4.59 -19.33
CA SER A 800 -12.19 4.32 -20.06
C SER A 800 -11.90 2.83 -20.19
N ILE A 801 -12.15 2.02 -19.15
CA ILE A 801 -12.00 0.56 -19.20
C ILE A 801 -12.95 -0.02 -20.25
N ARG A 802 -14.25 0.36 -20.20
CA ARG A 802 -15.25 -0.07 -21.19
C ARG A 802 -14.88 0.36 -22.61
N GLY A 803 -14.38 1.59 -22.77
CA GLY A 803 -13.91 2.11 -24.06
C GLY A 803 -12.74 1.31 -24.64
N ARG A 804 -11.77 0.92 -23.79
CA ARG A 804 -10.64 0.06 -24.21
C ARG A 804 -11.11 -1.35 -24.60
N TRP A 805 -12.07 -1.95 -23.89
CA TRP A 805 -12.67 -3.21 -24.34
C TRP A 805 -13.36 -3.07 -25.69
N ALA A 806 -14.14 -2.00 -25.89
CA ALA A 806 -14.78 -1.73 -27.18
C ALA A 806 -13.76 -1.55 -28.33
N LEU A 807 -12.64 -0.88 -28.08
CA LEU A 807 -11.52 -0.78 -29.03
C LEU A 807 -10.88 -2.14 -29.33
N SER A 808 -10.71 -3.00 -28.32
CA SER A 808 -10.19 -4.36 -28.53
C SER A 808 -11.11 -5.17 -29.44
N MET A 809 -12.44 -5.05 -29.28
CA MET A 809 -13.42 -5.70 -30.15
C MET A 809 -13.36 -5.16 -31.58
N ALA A 810 -13.21 -3.84 -31.76
CA ALA A 810 -13.02 -3.24 -33.09
C ALA A 810 -11.76 -3.78 -33.78
N CYS A 811 -10.64 -3.90 -33.03
CA CYS A 811 -9.40 -4.49 -33.52
C CYS A 811 -9.55 -5.96 -33.93
N LEU A 812 -10.29 -6.77 -33.14
CA LEU A 812 -10.58 -8.17 -33.48
C LEU A 812 -11.43 -8.27 -34.76
N GLN A 813 -12.41 -7.38 -34.98
CA GLN A 813 -13.23 -7.37 -36.20
C GLN A 813 -12.43 -7.07 -37.47
N ILE A 814 -11.37 -6.25 -37.39
CA ILE A 814 -10.51 -5.93 -38.53
C ILE A 814 -9.28 -6.85 -38.64
N GLY A 815 -9.10 -7.78 -37.70
CA GLY A 815 -7.97 -8.72 -37.67
C GLY A 815 -6.65 -8.15 -37.13
N ASP A 816 -6.65 -6.99 -36.47
CA ASP A 816 -5.47 -6.40 -35.83
C ASP A 816 -5.30 -6.97 -34.41
N LEU A 817 -4.75 -8.19 -34.33
CA LEU A 817 -4.64 -8.93 -33.07
C LEU A 817 -3.68 -8.29 -32.08
N ASP A 818 -2.64 -7.60 -32.55
CA ASP A 818 -1.64 -6.97 -31.69
C ASP A 818 -2.16 -5.66 -31.08
N ALA A 819 -2.96 -4.88 -31.83
CA ALA A 819 -3.68 -3.76 -31.24
C ALA A 819 -4.76 -4.23 -30.25
N ALA A 820 -5.45 -5.34 -30.54
CA ALA A 820 -6.44 -5.91 -29.61
C ALA A 820 -5.78 -6.32 -28.28
N GLU A 821 -4.62 -6.99 -28.32
CA GLU A 821 -3.88 -7.37 -27.11
C GLU A 821 -3.51 -6.15 -26.26
N ARG A 822 -2.94 -5.11 -26.86
CA ARG A 822 -2.57 -3.87 -26.14
C ARG A 822 -3.76 -3.25 -25.41
N TRP A 823 -4.90 -3.13 -26.08
CA TRP A 823 -6.10 -2.55 -25.46
C TRP A 823 -6.64 -3.39 -24.31
N ILE A 824 -6.54 -4.72 -24.40
CA ILE A 824 -6.95 -5.63 -23.32
C ILE A 824 -6.02 -5.50 -22.11
N GLU A 825 -4.71 -5.38 -22.34
CA GLU A 825 -3.72 -5.17 -21.29
C GLU A 825 -3.95 -3.85 -20.57
N GLU A 826 -4.13 -2.75 -21.30
CA GLU A 826 -4.41 -1.42 -20.74
C GLU A 826 -5.76 -1.33 -20.01
N ALA A 827 -6.72 -2.20 -20.34
CA ALA A 827 -8.01 -2.27 -19.66
C ALA A 827 -7.98 -3.12 -18.37
N THR A 828 -6.89 -3.84 -18.10
CA THR A 828 -6.78 -4.73 -16.93
C THR A 828 -6.04 -4.05 -15.78
N ASN A 829 -6.60 -4.08 -14.58
CA ASN A 829 -5.86 -3.72 -13.36
C ASN A 829 -4.82 -4.79 -13.00
N PRO A 830 -3.53 -4.44 -12.83
CA PRO A 830 -2.50 -5.39 -12.42
C PRO A 830 -2.87 -6.08 -11.10
N GLY A 831 -2.90 -7.41 -11.09
CA GLY A 831 -3.20 -8.21 -9.90
C GLY A 831 -4.68 -8.47 -9.60
N VAL A 832 -5.61 -7.86 -10.35
CA VAL A 832 -7.05 -8.16 -10.27
C VAL A 832 -7.47 -8.89 -11.53
N GLU A 833 -7.86 -10.16 -11.39
CA GLU A 833 -8.32 -10.97 -12.52
C GLU A 833 -9.80 -10.70 -12.80
N ASP A 834 -10.04 -9.73 -13.69
CA ASP A 834 -11.34 -9.33 -14.23
C ASP A 834 -11.91 -10.36 -15.22
N VAL A 835 -13.18 -10.75 -15.03
CA VAL A 835 -13.89 -11.72 -15.87
C VAL A 835 -14.11 -11.23 -17.30
N VAL A 836 -14.39 -9.93 -17.49
CA VAL A 836 -14.57 -9.34 -18.82
C VAL A 836 -13.24 -9.32 -19.56
N GLY A 837 -12.17 -8.89 -18.87
CA GLY A 837 -10.80 -8.94 -19.41
C GLY A 837 -10.37 -10.36 -19.79
N LEU A 838 -10.72 -11.36 -18.97
CA LEU A 838 -10.46 -12.77 -19.27
C LEU A 838 -11.24 -13.26 -20.50
N ALA A 839 -12.50 -12.87 -20.65
CA ALA A 839 -13.32 -13.21 -21.82
C ALA A 839 -12.74 -12.61 -23.11
N MET A 840 -12.32 -11.34 -23.08
CA MET A 840 -11.66 -10.68 -24.23
C MET A 840 -10.33 -11.36 -24.61
N ARG A 841 -9.47 -11.70 -23.63
CA ARG A 841 -8.24 -12.48 -23.91
C ARG A 841 -8.55 -13.83 -24.51
N THR A 842 -9.65 -14.44 -24.09
CA THR A 842 -10.05 -15.75 -24.61
C THR A 842 -10.39 -15.68 -26.10
N GLU A 843 -11.14 -14.66 -26.53
CA GLU A 843 -11.41 -14.44 -27.95
C GLU A 843 -10.12 -14.15 -28.74
N LEU A 844 -9.19 -13.36 -28.18
CA LEU A 844 -7.88 -13.13 -28.78
C LEU A 844 -7.07 -14.44 -28.95
N MET A 845 -7.09 -15.33 -27.96
CA MET A 845 -6.42 -16.64 -28.04
C MET A 845 -7.02 -17.50 -29.15
N LEU A 846 -8.35 -17.53 -29.28
CA LEU A 846 -9.03 -18.22 -30.38
C LEU A 846 -8.68 -17.61 -31.73
N ALA A 847 -8.64 -16.28 -31.85
CA ALA A 847 -8.24 -15.57 -33.06
C ALA A 847 -6.78 -15.84 -33.46
N ARG A 848 -5.87 -15.99 -32.50
CA ARG A 848 -4.46 -16.40 -32.71
C ARG A 848 -4.27 -17.90 -33.00
N GLY A 849 -5.34 -18.69 -33.02
CA GLY A 849 -5.28 -20.14 -33.26
C GLY A 849 -4.85 -20.96 -32.04
N GLN A 850 -4.83 -20.39 -30.83
CA GLN A 850 -4.51 -21.08 -29.58
C GLN A 850 -5.73 -21.82 -29.02
N ILE A 851 -6.30 -22.73 -29.80
CA ILE A 851 -7.64 -23.30 -29.58
C ILE A 851 -7.80 -23.96 -28.19
N GLU A 852 -6.94 -24.91 -27.82
CA GLU A 852 -7.04 -25.63 -26.53
C GLU A 852 -6.91 -24.73 -25.30
N ALA A 853 -6.12 -23.66 -25.42
CA ALA A 853 -5.93 -22.71 -24.34
C ALA A 853 -7.14 -21.75 -24.26
N GLY A 854 -7.66 -21.31 -25.40
CA GLY A 854 -8.88 -20.50 -25.48
C GLY A 854 -10.10 -21.24 -24.94
N LEU A 855 -10.34 -22.50 -25.33
CA LEU A 855 -11.48 -23.29 -24.83
C LEU A 855 -11.43 -23.50 -23.30
N ARG A 856 -10.25 -23.84 -22.75
CA ARG A 856 -10.06 -23.93 -21.29
C ARG A 856 -10.28 -22.58 -20.61
N SER A 857 -9.87 -21.49 -21.23
CA SER A 857 -10.11 -20.15 -20.71
C SER A 857 -11.59 -19.80 -20.70
N TRP A 858 -12.35 -20.11 -21.76
CA TRP A 858 -13.81 -19.93 -21.80
C TRP A 858 -14.52 -20.74 -20.70
N ARG A 859 -14.07 -21.97 -20.45
CA ARG A 859 -14.57 -22.75 -19.31
C ARG A 859 -14.32 -22.04 -17.98
N ARG A 860 -13.11 -21.51 -17.79
CA ARG A 860 -12.74 -20.75 -16.59
C ARG A 860 -13.57 -19.48 -16.42
N VAL A 861 -13.86 -18.75 -17.50
CA VAL A 861 -14.77 -17.58 -17.48
C VAL A 861 -16.14 -18.01 -16.95
N THR A 862 -16.72 -19.07 -17.51
CA THR A 862 -18.05 -19.55 -17.10
C THR A 862 -18.08 -20.06 -15.65
N ASP A 863 -17.03 -20.73 -15.19
CA ASP A 863 -16.94 -21.24 -13.81
C ASP A 863 -16.80 -20.11 -12.78
N ARG A 864 -16.12 -19.00 -13.13
CA ARG A 864 -15.99 -17.86 -12.21
C ARG A 864 -17.30 -17.08 -12.07
N MET A 865 -18.05 -16.94 -13.15
CA MET A 865 -19.33 -16.21 -13.10
C MET A 865 -20.39 -16.84 -12.20
N THR A 866 -20.32 -18.16 -11.92
CA THR A 866 -21.26 -18.81 -10.99
C THR A 866 -20.99 -18.47 -9.52
N THR A 867 -19.89 -17.77 -9.23
CA THR A 867 -19.39 -17.51 -7.88
C THR A 867 -19.29 -16.02 -7.51
N ILE A 868 -19.69 -15.12 -8.39
CA ILE A 868 -19.41 -13.69 -8.28
C ILE A 868 -20.70 -12.88 -8.09
N ASP A 869 -20.75 -12.10 -7.00
CA ASP A 869 -21.46 -10.81 -6.92
C ASP A 869 -20.50 -9.73 -7.45
N ASP A 870 -20.54 -9.38 -8.75
CA ASP A 870 -19.53 -8.48 -9.35
C ASP A 870 -19.95 -7.01 -9.15
N PRO A 871 -19.15 -6.19 -8.44
CA PRO A 871 -19.41 -4.76 -8.31
C PRO A 871 -19.27 -4.00 -9.66
N ALA A 872 -18.58 -4.54 -10.66
CA ALA A 872 -18.37 -3.89 -11.96
C ALA A 872 -19.67 -3.69 -12.75
N PHE A 873 -20.69 -4.51 -12.47
CA PHE A 873 -22.00 -4.48 -13.10
C PHE A 873 -23.08 -3.97 -12.15
N GLY A 874 -22.84 -2.84 -11.47
CA GLY A 874 -23.83 -2.25 -10.55
C GLY A 874 -25.13 -1.77 -11.23
N VAL A 875 -25.90 -2.73 -11.72
CA VAL A 875 -27.18 -2.67 -12.42
C VAL A 875 -28.06 -3.77 -11.79
N ASP A 876 -29.36 -3.72 -12.07
CA ASP A 876 -30.33 -4.72 -11.67
C ASP A 876 -29.90 -6.16 -12.01
N GLN A 877 -30.49 -7.11 -11.28
CA GLN A 877 -30.27 -8.54 -11.41
C GLN A 877 -30.49 -9.07 -12.85
N ALA A 878 -31.41 -8.48 -13.62
CA ALA A 878 -31.75 -8.93 -14.97
C ALA A 878 -30.63 -8.62 -15.99
N SER A 879 -29.94 -7.48 -15.87
CA SER A 879 -28.79 -7.14 -16.71
C SER A 879 -27.59 -8.06 -16.46
N GLN A 880 -27.36 -8.45 -15.20
CA GLN A 880 -26.33 -9.43 -14.84
C GLN A 880 -26.68 -10.83 -15.38
N GLU A 881 -27.95 -11.23 -15.26
CA GLU A 881 -28.45 -12.49 -15.82
C GLU A 881 -28.32 -12.54 -17.37
N ALA A 882 -28.56 -11.43 -18.06
CA ALA A 882 -28.40 -11.33 -19.52
C ALA A 882 -26.97 -11.58 -19.99
N TRP A 883 -26.01 -10.91 -19.34
CA TRP A 883 -24.61 -11.03 -19.70
C TRP A 883 -24.05 -12.43 -19.37
N PHE A 884 -24.51 -13.01 -18.25
CA PHE A 884 -24.19 -14.39 -17.91
C PHE A 884 -24.64 -15.39 -18.98
N LEU A 885 -25.86 -15.22 -19.49
CA LEU A 885 -26.40 -16.04 -20.57
C LEU A 885 -25.61 -15.86 -21.87
N GLU A 886 -25.21 -14.63 -22.21
CA GLU A 886 -24.38 -14.35 -23.39
C GLU A 886 -23.01 -15.03 -23.30
N VAL A 887 -22.35 -15.00 -22.15
CA VAL A 887 -21.06 -15.67 -21.95
C VAL A 887 -21.19 -17.19 -22.01
N GLN A 888 -22.26 -17.76 -21.45
CA GLN A 888 -22.51 -19.20 -21.57
C GLN A 888 -22.81 -19.61 -23.01
N ALA A 889 -23.59 -18.80 -23.73
CA ALA A 889 -23.86 -19.00 -25.14
C ALA A 889 -22.56 -18.96 -25.96
N THR A 890 -21.73 -17.94 -25.76
CA THR A 890 -20.44 -17.77 -26.44
C THR A 890 -19.49 -18.93 -26.15
N SER A 891 -19.34 -19.32 -24.88
CA SER A 891 -18.51 -20.47 -24.49
C SER A 891 -18.98 -21.75 -25.17
N LEU A 892 -20.30 -22.00 -25.19
CA LEU A 892 -20.85 -23.18 -25.86
C LEU A 892 -20.60 -23.16 -27.37
N ILE A 893 -20.81 -22.02 -28.04
CA ILE A 893 -20.55 -21.85 -29.48
C ILE A 893 -19.07 -22.09 -29.80
N ALA A 894 -18.15 -21.53 -29.01
CA ALA A 894 -16.72 -21.74 -29.18
C ALA A 894 -16.37 -23.24 -29.10
N HIS A 895 -16.86 -23.94 -28.07
CA HIS A 895 -16.62 -25.38 -27.92
C HIS A 895 -17.25 -26.20 -29.05
N ALA A 896 -18.45 -25.84 -29.50
CA ALA A 896 -19.15 -26.53 -30.59
C ALA A 896 -18.41 -26.37 -31.93
N HIS A 897 -17.94 -25.17 -32.26
CA HIS A 897 -17.16 -24.91 -33.47
C HIS A 897 -15.87 -25.73 -33.56
N HIS A 898 -15.32 -26.13 -32.42
CA HIS A 898 -14.08 -26.91 -32.34
C HIS A 898 -14.30 -28.38 -31.98
N GLY A 899 -15.56 -28.85 -31.91
CA GLY A 899 -15.88 -30.25 -31.63
C GLY A 899 -15.55 -30.71 -30.21
N ARG A 900 -15.64 -29.81 -29.23
CA ARG A 900 -15.25 -30.02 -27.81
C ARG A 900 -16.40 -29.80 -26.82
N LEU A 901 -17.61 -30.19 -27.21
CA LEU A 901 -18.82 -30.01 -26.38
C LEU A 901 -18.75 -30.74 -25.03
N GLU A 902 -17.94 -31.78 -24.91
CA GLU A 902 -17.76 -32.52 -23.65
C GLU A 902 -17.19 -31.65 -22.51
N MET A 903 -16.46 -30.58 -22.81
CA MET A 903 -15.93 -29.63 -21.82
C MET A 903 -17.01 -28.72 -21.20
N VAL A 904 -18.16 -28.60 -21.87
CA VAL A 904 -19.29 -27.73 -21.48
C VAL A 904 -20.63 -28.51 -21.50
N ALA A 905 -20.56 -29.80 -21.17
CA ALA A 905 -21.73 -30.69 -21.20
C ALA A 905 -22.84 -30.28 -20.21
N ASP A 906 -22.47 -29.70 -19.08
CA ASP A 906 -23.37 -29.11 -18.08
C ASP A 906 -24.14 -27.90 -18.64
N ILE A 907 -23.43 -26.97 -19.29
CA ILE A 907 -24.02 -25.79 -19.94
C ILE A 907 -24.96 -26.22 -21.08
N THR A 908 -24.50 -27.16 -21.91
CA THR A 908 -25.26 -27.70 -23.06
C THR A 908 -26.60 -28.32 -22.64
N LYS A 909 -26.63 -29.01 -21.50
CA LYS A 909 -27.86 -29.61 -20.95
C LYS A 909 -28.78 -28.59 -20.29
N ARG A 910 -28.23 -27.58 -19.62
CA ARG A 910 -29.00 -26.62 -18.81
C ARG A 910 -29.64 -25.49 -19.64
N LEU A 911 -28.91 -24.90 -20.59
CA LEU A 911 -29.36 -23.72 -21.34
C LEU A 911 -30.75 -23.81 -21.98
N PRO A 912 -31.18 -24.90 -22.65
CA PRO A 912 -32.54 -24.98 -23.20
C PRO A 912 -33.64 -24.85 -22.15
N GLY A 913 -33.46 -25.44 -20.97
CA GLY A 913 -34.44 -25.32 -19.88
C GLY A 913 -34.50 -23.91 -19.30
N VAL A 914 -33.33 -23.27 -19.14
CA VAL A 914 -33.24 -21.87 -18.69
C VAL A 914 -33.93 -20.93 -19.67
N LEU A 915 -33.67 -21.08 -20.98
CA LEU A 915 -34.31 -20.24 -21.99
C LEU A 915 -35.83 -20.48 -22.06
N ALA A 916 -36.29 -21.73 -21.98
CA ALA A 916 -37.72 -22.04 -21.97
C ALA A 916 -38.43 -21.41 -20.77
N ASP A 917 -37.82 -21.45 -19.59
CA ASP A 917 -38.37 -20.84 -18.37
C ASP A 917 -38.46 -19.31 -18.49
N ILE A 918 -37.39 -18.67 -19.00
CA ILE A 918 -37.36 -17.21 -19.24
C ILE A 918 -38.42 -16.80 -20.27
N LEU A 919 -38.56 -17.55 -21.37
CA LEU A 919 -39.57 -17.24 -22.39
C LEU A 919 -41.01 -17.46 -21.89
N ALA A 920 -41.22 -18.38 -20.94
CA ALA A 920 -42.54 -18.69 -20.39
C ALA A 920 -42.99 -17.74 -19.26
N HIS A 921 -42.05 -17.21 -18.47
CA HIS A 921 -42.34 -16.44 -17.25
C HIS A 921 -41.74 -15.02 -17.25
N GLY A 922 -41.21 -14.58 -18.39
CA GLY A 922 -40.15 -13.57 -18.51
C GLY A 922 -40.30 -12.21 -17.80
N PRO A 923 -39.18 -11.48 -17.69
CA PRO A 923 -39.10 -10.20 -16.98
C PRO A 923 -39.98 -9.11 -17.63
N SER A 924 -40.21 -8.01 -16.90
CA SER A 924 -41.00 -6.86 -17.38
C SER A 924 -40.45 -6.21 -18.65
N VAL A 925 -39.15 -6.38 -18.95
CA VAL A 925 -38.49 -5.89 -20.17
C VAL A 925 -37.87 -7.09 -20.91
N PRO A 926 -38.38 -7.45 -22.11
CA PRO A 926 -37.86 -8.58 -22.88
C PRO A 926 -36.43 -8.33 -23.42
N MET A 927 -35.55 -9.32 -23.27
CA MET A 927 -34.15 -9.26 -23.73
C MET A 927 -33.92 -10.10 -25.00
N PHE A 928 -34.61 -9.75 -26.09
CA PHE A 928 -34.64 -10.55 -27.33
C PHE A 928 -33.25 -10.92 -27.90
N PRO A 929 -32.24 -10.01 -27.96
CA PRO A 929 -30.89 -10.37 -28.42
C PRO A 929 -30.19 -11.42 -27.56
N CYS A 930 -30.43 -11.40 -26.24
CA CYS A 930 -29.91 -12.43 -25.34
C CYS A 930 -30.56 -13.78 -25.64
N TYR A 931 -31.88 -13.80 -25.87
CA TYR A 931 -32.60 -15.03 -26.24
C TYR A 931 -32.09 -15.60 -27.56
N GLY A 932 -31.86 -14.72 -28.55
CA GLY A 932 -31.21 -15.08 -29.81
C GLY A 932 -29.84 -15.72 -29.57
N SER A 933 -29.00 -15.16 -28.71
CA SER A 933 -27.64 -15.70 -28.43
C SER A 933 -27.70 -17.12 -27.88
N VAL A 934 -28.62 -17.36 -26.95
CA VAL A 934 -28.83 -18.70 -26.38
C VAL A 934 -29.41 -19.67 -27.42
N LEU A 935 -30.33 -19.21 -28.29
CA LEU A 935 -30.84 -20.02 -29.40
C LEU A 935 -29.74 -20.40 -30.39
N VAL A 936 -28.85 -19.48 -30.78
CA VAL A 936 -27.69 -19.79 -31.62
C VAL A 936 -26.83 -20.85 -30.95
N ALA A 937 -26.51 -20.69 -29.67
CA ALA A 937 -25.69 -21.64 -28.94
C ALA A 937 -26.30 -23.05 -28.96
N ILE A 938 -27.59 -23.16 -28.60
CA ILE A 938 -28.32 -24.42 -28.65
C ILE A 938 -28.28 -25.03 -30.05
N ALA A 939 -28.55 -24.23 -31.08
CA ALA A 939 -28.61 -24.68 -32.45
C ALA A 939 -27.26 -25.18 -32.98
N VAL A 940 -26.16 -24.46 -32.69
CA VAL A 940 -24.81 -24.87 -33.10
C VAL A 940 -24.39 -26.17 -32.38
N ALA A 941 -24.75 -26.35 -31.11
CA ALA A 941 -24.54 -27.63 -30.41
C ALA A 941 -25.39 -28.77 -30.99
N ASP A 942 -26.63 -28.50 -31.38
CA ASP A 942 -27.50 -29.50 -32.01
C ASP A 942 -26.96 -29.95 -33.37
N ILE A 943 -26.48 -29.02 -34.20
CA ILE A 943 -25.80 -29.32 -35.47
C ILE A 943 -24.55 -30.16 -35.22
N ALA A 944 -23.73 -29.80 -34.23
CA ALA A 944 -22.53 -30.55 -33.87
C ALA A 944 -22.84 -31.99 -33.38
N ASN A 945 -24.04 -32.20 -32.80
CA ASN A 945 -24.54 -33.52 -32.39
C ASN A 945 -25.37 -34.23 -33.48
N GLY A 946 -25.40 -33.71 -34.71
CA GLY A 946 -26.04 -34.35 -35.87
C GLY A 946 -27.51 -33.98 -36.12
N GLN A 947 -28.09 -33.05 -35.36
CA GLN A 947 -29.46 -32.55 -35.56
C GLN A 947 -29.46 -31.35 -36.52
N THR A 948 -29.07 -31.59 -37.77
CA THR A 948 -28.76 -30.53 -38.74
C THR A 948 -29.96 -29.69 -39.15
N GLN A 949 -31.10 -30.31 -39.48
CA GLN A 949 -32.30 -29.61 -39.97
C GLN A 949 -32.94 -28.72 -38.90
N SER A 950 -33.13 -29.24 -37.68
CA SER A 950 -33.72 -28.46 -36.57
C SER A 950 -32.79 -27.35 -36.12
N GLY A 951 -31.47 -27.60 -36.06
CA GLY A 951 -30.49 -26.58 -35.74
C GLY A 951 -30.41 -25.47 -36.78
N ALA A 952 -30.43 -25.79 -38.07
CA ALA A 952 -30.46 -24.79 -39.15
C ALA A 952 -31.68 -23.86 -39.04
N ARG A 953 -32.87 -24.42 -38.79
CA ARG A 953 -34.10 -23.63 -38.54
C ARG A 953 -33.98 -22.76 -37.29
N MET A 954 -33.38 -23.27 -36.22
CA MET A 954 -33.20 -22.54 -34.97
C MET A 954 -32.18 -21.40 -35.10
N ILE A 955 -31.16 -21.52 -35.95
CA ILE A 955 -30.28 -20.39 -36.29
C ILE A 955 -31.07 -19.28 -37.01
N ALA A 956 -31.95 -19.62 -37.97
CA ALA A 956 -32.82 -18.63 -38.61
C ALA A 956 -33.77 -17.94 -37.61
N LEU A 957 -34.30 -18.70 -36.65
CA LEU A 957 -35.10 -18.16 -35.55
C LEU A 957 -34.26 -17.21 -34.68
N ALA A 958 -33.05 -17.60 -34.32
CA ALA A 958 -32.14 -16.79 -33.53
C ALA A 958 -31.72 -15.49 -34.24
N GLU A 959 -31.55 -15.54 -35.58
CA GLU A 959 -31.36 -14.33 -36.39
C GLU A 959 -32.59 -13.42 -36.32
N ALA A 960 -33.81 -13.96 -36.30
CA ALA A 960 -35.04 -13.18 -36.13
C ALA A 960 -35.11 -12.52 -34.73
N PHE A 961 -34.63 -13.20 -33.68
CA PHE A 961 -34.43 -12.62 -32.34
C PHE A 961 -33.26 -11.62 -32.25
N ARG A 962 -32.42 -11.50 -33.29
CA ARG A 962 -31.28 -10.58 -33.39
C ARG A 962 -30.23 -10.79 -32.30
N PHE A 963 -29.60 -11.97 -32.29
CA PHE A 963 -28.60 -12.34 -31.28
C PHE A 963 -27.43 -11.34 -31.12
N SER A 964 -26.90 -11.27 -29.88
CA SER A 964 -25.80 -10.38 -29.48
C SER A 964 -24.50 -10.68 -30.22
N ARG A 965 -23.69 -9.65 -30.49
CA ARG A 965 -22.45 -9.75 -31.27
C ARG A 965 -21.21 -9.38 -30.46
N GLY A 966 -21.29 -9.53 -29.13
CA GLY A 966 -20.32 -8.99 -28.17
C GLY A 966 -18.97 -9.72 -28.12
N PHE A 967 -18.82 -10.89 -28.75
CA PHE A 967 -17.57 -11.66 -28.74
C PHE A 967 -17.20 -12.13 -30.16
N GLN A 968 -16.04 -11.70 -30.64
CA GLN A 968 -15.56 -11.97 -32.00
C GLN A 968 -14.18 -12.64 -31.93
N PRO A 969 -13.93 -13.72 -32.72
CA PRO A 969 -14.71 -14.17 -33.88
C PRO A 969 -15.76 -15.26 -33.56
N THR A 970 -16.04 -15.57 -32.29
CA THR A 970 -16.95 -16.68 -31.93
C THR A 970 -18.40 -16.41 -32.34
N MET A 971 -18.93 -15.21 -32.08
CA MET A 971 -20.32 -14.84 -32.35
C MET A 971 -20.52 -14.16 -33.72
N ALA A 972 -19.56 -14.25 -34.65
CA ALA A 972 -19.66 -13.60 -35.95
C ALA A 972 -20.89 -14.09 -36.75
N PRO A 973 -21.90 -13.25 -37.08
CA PRO A 973 -23.03 -13.64 -37.93
C PRO A 973 -22.67 -14.40 -39.20
N ALA A 974 -21.61 -13.99 -39.92
CA ALA A 974 -21.17 -14.69 -41.11
C ALA A 974 -20.75 -16.15 -40.81
N ARG A 975 -20.08 -16.37 -39.67
CA ARG A 975 -19.65 -17.71 -39.23
C ARG A 975 -20.83 -18.56 -38.79
N ILE A 976 -21.77 -18.00 -38.03
CA ILE A 976 -22.99 -18.68 -37.59
C ILE A 976 -23.86 -19.07 -38.79
N ARG A 977 -24.05 -18.18 -39.75
CA ARG A 977 -24.77 -18.45 -40.99
C ARG A 977 -24.12 -19.57 -41.80
N ALA A 978 -22.79 -19.54 -41.95
CA ALA A 978 -22.07 -20.59 -42.65
C ALA A 978 -22.27 -21.98 -41.99
N VAL A 979 -22.45 -22.05 -40.66
CA VAL A 979 -22.81 -23.29 -39.98
C VAL A 979 -24.20 -23.79 -40.38
N ALA A 980 -25.20 -22.91 -40.41
CA ALA A 980 -26.56 -23.27 -40.83
C ALA A 980 -26.62 -23.71 -42.30
N GLU A 981 -26.00 -22.94 -43.20
CA GLU A 981 -25.96 -23.22 -44.64
C GLU A 981 -25.29 -24.54 -44.96
N LYS A 982 -24.20 -24.87 -44.24
CA LYS A 982 -23.49 -26.13 -44.38
C LYS A 982 -24.27 -27.32 -43.79
N ALA A 983 -25.06 -27.09 -42.74
CA ALA A 983 -25.84 -28.13 -42.08
C ALA A 983 -27.09 -28.50 -42.88
N ASP A 984 -27.90 -27.52 -43.27
CA ASP A 984 -29.11 -27.65 -44.10
C ASP A 984 -29.57 -26.28 -44.64
N GLY A 985 -28.97 -25.84 -45.75
CA GLY A 985 -29.25 -24.51 -46.33
C GLY A 985 -30.69 -24.30 -46.81
N GLN A 986 -31.40 -25.37 -47.20
CA GLN A 986 -32.80 -25.27 -47.61
C GLN A 986 -33.70 -25.02 -46.39
N ALA A 987 -33.53 -25.81 -45.33
CA ALA A 987 -34.31 -25.63 -44.11
C ALA A 987 -34.05 -24.27 -43.45
N TYR A 988 -32.82 -23.76 -43.55
CA TYR A 988 -32.44 -22.41 -43.11
C TYR A 988 -33.18 -21.32 -43.90
N ALA A 989 -33.14 -21.34 -45.24
CA ALA A 989 -33.80 -20.34 -46.10
C ALA A 989 -35.33 -20.33 -45.94
N ASP A 990 -35.94 -21.50 -45.83
CA ASP A 990 -37.38 -21.64 -45.60
C ASP A 990 -37.78 -21.07 -44.23
N ALA A 991 -36.97 -21.30 -43.20
CA ALA A 991 -37.18 -20.76 -41.86
C ALA A 991 -36.98 -19.24 -41.81
N GLN A 992 -35.99 -18.68 -42.51
CA GLN A 992 -35.80 -17.23 -42.60
C GLN A 992 -37.05 -16.54 -43.16
N SER A 993 -37.63 -17.08 -44.25
CA SER A 993 -38.88 -16.56 -44.81
C SER A 993 -40.04 -16.66 -43.81
N THR A 994 -40.15 -17.80 -43.13
CA THR A 994 -41.23 -18.05 -42.16
C THR A 994 -41.17 -17.09 -40.96
N TYR A 995 -39.98 -16.84 -40.42
CA TYR A 995 -39.82 -16.03 -39.21
C TYR A 995 -39.74 -14.53 -39.49
N ALA A 996 -39.45 -14.11 -40.73
CA ALA A 996 -39.45 -12.70 -41.11
C ALA A 996 -40.82 -12.02 -40.98
N GLU A 997 -41.91 -12.81 -41.00
CA GLU A 997 -43.28 -12.31 -40.89
C GLU A 997 -43.81 -12.26 -39.45
N LEU A 998 -43.06 -12.78 -38.47
CA LEU A 998 -43.49 -12.84 -37.08
C LEU A 998 -43.11 -11.58 -36.30
N ASP A 999 -44.01 -11.15 -35.42
CA ASP A 999 -43.69 -10.19 -34.36
C ASP A 999 -42.98 -10.89 -33.19
N ASN A 1000 -42.55 -10.10 -32.20
CA ASN A 1000 -41.81 -10.61 -31.04
C ASN A 1000 -42.56 -11.71 -30.27
N ASP A 1001 -43.89 -11.61 -30.14
CA ASP A 1001 -44.70 -12.63 -29.46
C ASP A 1001 -44.78 -13.92 -30.30
N GLY A 1002 -44.92 -13.80 -31.62
CA GLY A 1002 -44.82 -14.92 -32.55
C GLY A 1002 -43.46 -15.61 -32.51
N LEU A 1003 -42.37 -14.84 -32.37
CA LEU A 1003 -41.02 -15.37 -32.20
C LEU A 1003 -40.86 -16.14 -30.88
N VAL A 1004 -41.42 -15.63 -29.77
CA VAL A 1004 -41.43 -16.33 -28.46
C VAL A 1004 -42.14 -17.68 -28.57
N VAL A 1005 -43.31 -17.72 -29.21
CA VAL A 1005 -44.06 -18.96 -29.44
C VAL A 1005 -43.25 -19.94 -30.29
N ALA A 1006 -42.62 -19.46 -31.37
CA ALA A 1006 -41.78 -20.29 -32.22
C ALA A 1006 -40.55 -20.85 -31.48
N ALA A 1007 -39.95 -20.08 -30.57
CA ALA A 1007 -38.83 -20.51 -29.75
C ALA A 1007 -39.23 -21.57 -28.73
N LEU A 1008 -40.35 -21.38 -28.02
CA LEU A 1008 -40.88 -22.38 -27.08
C LEU A 1008 -41.17 -23.71 -27.81
N ALA A 1009 -41.81 -23.65 -28.99
CA ALA A 1009 -42.07 -24.84 -29.78
C ALA A 1009 -40.79 -25.56 -30.23
N ALA A 1010 -39.75 -24.82 -30.61
CA ALA A 1010 -38.45 -25.38 -30.99
C ALA A 1010 -37.73 -26.04 -29.81
N LEU A 1011 -37.86 -25.48 -28.60
CA LEU A 1011 -37.27 -26.02 -27.36
C LEU A 1011 -38.03 -27.26 -26.84
N ASP A 1012 -39.36 -27.27 -26.94
CA ASP A 1012 -40.21 -28.41 -26.55
C ASP A 1012 -39.93 -29.65 -27.42
N HIS A 1013 -39.76 -29.45 -28.73
CA HIS A 1013 -39.38 -30.53 -29.64
C HIS A 1013 -38.01 -31.14 -29.28
N ARG A 1014 -37.11 -30.38 -28.66
CA ARG A 1014 -35.77 -30.82 -28.25
C ARG A 1014 -35.77 -31.63 -26.96
N THR A 1015 -36.59 -31.26 -25.98
CA THR A 1015 -36.60 -31.89 -24.64
C THR A 1015 -37.46 -33.15 -24.56
N GLY A 1016 -38.21 -33.49 -25.61
CA GLY A 1016 -39.10 -34.66 -25.62
C GLY A 1016 -40.27 -34.55 -24.63
N SER A 1017 -40.50 -33.36 -24.08
CA SER A 1017 -41.54 -33.10 -23.11
C SER A 1017 -42.87 -32.89 -23.83
N ARG A 1018 -43.73 -33.92 -23.80
CA ARG A 1018 -45.17 -33.71 -23.95
C ARG A 1018 -45.70 -33.03 -22.68
N LEU A 1019 -45.37 -31.76 -22.45
CA LEU A 1019 -46.10 -30.95 -21.47
C LEU A 1019 -47.26 -30.23 -22.18
N ASN A 1020 -48.35 -30.99 -22.29
CA ASN A 1020 -49.73 -30.55 -22.34
C ASN A 1020 -50.18 -29.63 -23.50
N SER A 1021 -50.75 -30.31 -24.49
CA SER A 1021 -51.91 -29.95 -25.31
C SER A 1021 -53.13 -29.44 -24.51
N ALA A 1022 -53.00 -28.35 -23.74
CA ALA A 1022 -54.10 -27.77 -22.97
C ALA A 1022 -54.19 -26.23 -23.03
N ARG A 1023 -53.48 -25.55 -23.95
CA ARG A 1023 -53.56 -24.08 -24.10
C ARG A 1023 -53.95 -23.56 -25.49
N ALA A 1024 -54.41 -24.44 -26.40
CA ALA A 1024 -55.00 -24.03 -27.68
C ALA A 1024 -56.49 -23.60 -27.60
N GLN A 1025 -57.02 -23.38 -26.40
CA GLN A 1025 -58.34 -22.77 -26.17
C GLN A 1025 -58.28 -21.83 -24.96
N ARG A 1026 -57.81 -20.59 -25.18
CA ARG A 1026 -58.27 -19.38 -24.48
C ARG A 1026 -57.79 -18.14 -25.20
#